data_AF-A0A7U2MW98-F1
#
_entry.id   AF-A0A7U2MW98-F1
#
_cell.length_a   1.000
_cell.length_b   1.000
_cell.length_c   1.000
_cell.angle_alpha   90.00
_cell.angle_beta   90.00
_cell.angle_gamma   90.00
#
_symmetry.space_group_name_H-M   'P 1'
#
loop_
_entity.id
_entity.type
_entity.pdbx_description
1 polymer ?
#
loop_
_entity_poly.entity_id
_entity_poly.type
_entity_poly.pdbx_seq_one_letter_code
_entity_poly.pdbx_strand_id
1 'polypeptide(L)'
;MSLEKLPNEILCLLPFYIDNIETFTNAASSCRRLRDCLYTALPNTILRLAAASAPTFFSPHPHFLVAATARQVSDWALGNETRTLALREAFQGGIDSLYEFCLQHAGLTLEDIRRTHLARFSIINPLSDKIDKMAGKQWFATPNFWNGGVSEPYTIYTEADRATFQMIIYGELFGRSMDAFLQPEKNLPYFDIRTRIDYFTYCLPDWVCSSYPGFARLATGPYAPHLERPSEGDQVALHHILHCGRWRRMWAAAIRSVLGGDDAFTDEDEEDEHWRKRMLRNALQSQGLEGMQLVTLPVDKIDNEYVQKVRKMKQQIDQLIEPPRVEMLGKGALTPVSFAPDPPHDVEIPCRNMWGPWTFNPDAASDTDSEEESDPDWDQPKVIEMPSRTTSSLLESRWAPRPEETKRSSSTPRGQNHTRGPNHPPPSQELARFMKIVGRLKWKLPFLAEGYRLATLPADSGVDVAHAEIMFKIDFFEYYALLERAIVHLLGVFGVTVTGAITRSQSTPRLGRNRSIAAMHRYHANVLDTLERESCPLHSVLGTGNVREQLRKAKELRNRWKTADMSKEEAEKDSFHRPEESAMPLESYDFDHILSEIFVGLEDGLALAREQVARVENGTGNALSGDSEADWDFIVDAMDWEAV
;
A
#
# COMPACT_ATOMS: atom_id res chain seq x y z
N MET A 1 -34.25 8.11 -22.53
CA MET A 1 -34.44 9.48 -21.97
C MET A 1 -33.06 10.09 -21.76
N SER A 2 -32.93 11.41 -21.61
CA SER A 2 -31.69 11.97 -21.03
C SER A 2 -31.67 11.71 -19.52
N LEU A 3 -30.51 11.39 -18.96
CA LEU A 3 -30.27 11.28 -17.52
C LEU A 3 -30.67 12.56 -16.77
N GLU A 4 -30.48 13.73 -17.41
CA GLU A 4 -30.85 15.05 -16.90
C GLU A 4 -32.35 15.17 -16.57
N LYS A 5 -33.20 14.34 -17.20
CA LYS A 5 -34.66 14.39 -17.05
C LYS A 5 -35.20 13.37 -16.03
N LEU A 6 -34.34 12.59 -15.39
CA LEU A 6 -34.73 11.71 -14.28
C LEU A 6 -34.81 12.53 -12.97
N PRO A 7 -35.70 12.17 -12.01
CA PRO A 7 -35.68 12.71 -10.64
C PRO A 7 -34.41 12.31 -9.87
N ASN A 8 -34.00 13.09 -8.85
CA ASN A 8 -32.81 12.77 -8.05
C ASN A 8 -32.96 11.43 -7.30
N GLU A 9 -34.19 11.12 -6.88
CA GLU A 9 -34.59 9.88 -6.23
C GLU A 9 -34.28 8.64 -7.09
N ILE A 10 -34.31 8.78 -8.42
CA ILE A 10 -33.93 7.72 -9.37
C ILE A 10 -32.41 7.69 -9.58
N LEU A 11 -31.74 8.85 -9.59
CA LEU A 11 -30.28 8.94 -9.72
C LEU A 11 -29.56 8.36 -8.49
N CYS A 12 -30.09 8.55 -7.27
CA CYS A 12 -29.57 7.94 -6.04
C CYS A 12 -29.72 6.41 -5.99
N LEU A 13 -30.49 5.80 -6.91
CA LEU A 13 -30.58 4.33 -7.03
C LEU A 13 -29.53 3.74 -7.98
N LEU A 14 -28.87 4.55 -8.81
CA LEU A 14 -27.84 4.08 -9.75
C LEU A 14 -26.68 3.30 -9.08
N PRO A 15 -26.18 3.64 -7.87
CA PRO A 15 -25.15 2.87 -7.17
C PRO A 15 -25.47 1.38 -6.93
N PHE A 16 -26.75 0.98 -6.94
CA PHE A 16 -27.14 -0.43 -6.85
C PHE A 16 -27.04 -1.20 -8.18
N TYR A 17 -27.01 -0.49 -9.30
CA TYR A 17 -26.95 -1.06 -10.67
C TYR A 17 -25.58 -0.89 -11.33
N ILE A 18 -24.68 -0.11 -10.73
CA ILE A 18 -23.28 -0.01 -11.13
C ILE A 18 -22.54 -1.28 -10.70
N ASP A 19 -21.63 -1.76 -11.54
CA ASP A 19 -20.92 -3.02 -11.36
C ASP A 19 -19.78 -2.91 -10.32
N ASN A 20 -18.91 -1.90 -10.44
CA ASN A 20 -17.67 -1.78 -9.67
C ASN A 20 -17.33 -0.32 -9.28
N ILE A 21 -16.36 -0.11 -8.38
CA ILE A 21 -16.03 1.24 -7.86
C ILE A 21 -15.40 2.17 -8.90
N GLU A 22 -14.70 1.63 -9.91
CA GLU A 22 -14.14 2.42 -11.02
C GLU A 22 -15.27 3.01 -11.89
N THR A 23 -16.24 2.19 -12.28
CA THR A 23 -17.44 2.66 -13.00
C THR A 23 -18.23 3.68 -12.18
N PHE A 24 -18.33 3.49 -10.86
CA PHE A 24 -18.98 4.43 -9.94
C PHE A 24 -18.28 5.80 -9.94
N THR A 25 -16.95 5.82 -9.77
CA THR A 25 -16.16 7.05 -9.76
C THR A 25 -16.18 7.75 -11.12
N ASN A 26 -16.08 7.00 -12.22
CA ASN A 26 -16.25 7.54 -13.58
C ASN A 26 -17.65 8.17 -13.76
N ALA A 27 -18.72 7.51 -13.33
CA ALA A 27 -20.07 8.06 -13.41
C ALA A 27 -20.25 9.32 -12.54
N ALA A 28 -19.72 9.36 -11.32
CA ALA A 28 -19.73 10.53 -10.45
C ALA A 28 -18.92 11.71 -11.02
N SER A 29 -17.79 11.46 -11.67
CA SER A 29 -16.98 12.51 -12.32
C SER A 29 -17.67 13.17 -13.52
N SER A 30 -18.62 12.48 -14.16
CA SER A 30 -19.22 12.89 -15.44
C SER A 30 -20.06 14.18 -15.38
N CYS A 31 -20.77 14.44 -14.27
CA CYS A 31 -21.41 15.74 -14.02
C CYS A 31 -21.71 15.93 -12.52
N ARG A 32 -21.79 17.21 -12.08
CA ARG A 32 -22.04 17.56 -10.67
C ARG A 32 -23.28 16.86 -10.10
N ARG A 33 -24.40 16.86 -10.83
CA ARG A 33 -25.65 16.22 -10.37
C ARG A 33 -25.53 14.70 -10.17
N LEU A 34 -24.75 14.00 -11.00
CA LEU A 34 -24.48 12.58 -10.77
C LEU A 34 -23.54 12.40 -9.57
N ARG A 35 -22.52 13.25 -9.40
CA ARG A 35 -21.68 13.29 -8.19
C ARG A 35 -22.53 13.42 -6.92
N ASP A 36 -23.37 14.45 -6.86
CA ASP A 36 -24.21 14.78 -5.71
C ASP A 36 -25.14 13.62 -5.32
N CYS A 37 -25.72 12.92 -6.31
CA CYS A 37 -26.56 11.76 -6.07
C CYS A 37 -25.74 10.50 -5.70
N LEU A 38 -24.67 10.18 -6.43
CA LEU A 38 -23.86 8.98 -6.22
C LEU A 38 -23.09 9.03 -4.89
N TYR A 39 -22.59 10.19 -4.47
CA TYR A 39 -21.87 10.34 -3.20
C TYR A 39 -22.79 10.24 -1.96
N THR A 40 -24.12 10.16 -2.14
CA THR A 40 -25.07 9.75 -1.08
C THR A 40 -25.29 8.23 -0.98
N ALA A 41 -24.54 7.42 -1.75
CA ALA A 41 -24.61 5.97 -1.68
C ALA A 41 -24.31 5.44 -0.28
N LEU A 42 -25.05 4.39 0.12
CA LEU A 42 -24.86 3.78 1.44
C LEU A 42 -23.48 3.12 1.56
N PRO A 43 -22.84 3.12 2.75
CA PRO A 43 -21.52 2.53 2.94
C PRO A 43 -21.42 1.06 2.53
N ASN A 44 -22.49 0.27 2.68
CA ASN A 44 -22.50 -1.12 2.21
C ASN A 44 -22.53 -1.21 0.66
N THR A 45 -23.17 -0.27 -0.03
CA THR A 45 -23.14 -0.18 -1.49
C THR A 45 -21.75 0.15 -2.01
N ILE A 46 -21.04 1.08 -1.36
CA ILE A 46 -19.63 1.40 -1.67
C ILE A 46 -18.72 0.21 -1.35
N LEU A 47 -18.92 -0.50 -0.24
CA LEU A 47 -18.19 -1.73 0.08
C LEU A 47 -18.41 -2.83 -0.98
N ARG A 48 -19.65 -3.03 -1.47
CA ARG A 48 -19.95 -3.94 -2.59
C ARG A 48 -19.21 -3.55 -3.87
N LEU A 49 -19.18 -2.25 -4.19
CA LEU A 49 -18.49 -1.73 -5.38
C LEU A 49 -16.96 -1.88 -5.27
N ALA A 50 -16.41 -1.71 -4.07
CA ALA A 50 -15.00 -1.99 -3.75
C ALA A 50 -14.68 -3.50 -3.83
N ALA A 51 -15.56 -4.35 -3.31
CA ALA A 51 -15.47 -5.81 -3.38
C ALA A 51 -15.39 -6.32 -4.83
N ALA A 52 -16.24 -5.78 -5.72
CA ALA A 52 -16.20 -6.08 -7.16
C ALA A 52 -14.89 -5.64 -7.86
N SER A 53 -14.11 -4.77 -7.23
CA SER A 53 -12.80 -4.27 -7.68
C SER A 53 -11.62 -4.85 -6.87
N ALA A 54 -11.87 -5.80 -5.96
CA ALA A 54 -10.94 -6.09 -4.88
C ALA A 54 -9.60 -6.75 -5.28
N PRO A 55 -9.51 -7.67 -6.26
CA PRO A 55 -8.23 -8.24 -6.68
C PRO A 55 -7.29 -7.21 -7.32
N THR A 56 -7.83 -6.30 -8.13
CA THR A 56 -7.06 -5.30 -8.91
C THR A 56 -6.62 -4.12 -8.05
N PHE A 57 -7.54 -3.54 -7.28
CA PHE A 57 -7.26 -2.36 -6.47
C PHE A 57 -6.97 -2.76 -5.02
N PHE A 58 -7.90 -3.43 -4.34
CA PHE A 58 -7.84 -3.70 -2.89
C PHE A 58 -6.91 -4.88 -2.52
N SER A 59 -5.71 -4.90 -3.09
CA SER A 59 -4.63 -5.86 -2.89
C SER A 59 -3.78 -5.50 -1.64
N PRO A 60 -3.29 -6.47 -0.85
CA PRO A 60 -3.56 -7.90 -0.94
C PRO A 60 -5.01 -8.22 -0.57
N HIS A 61 -5.67 -8.95 -1.46
CA HIS A 61 -7.02 -9.43 -1.27
C HIS A 61 -7.01 -10.73 -0.41
N PRO A 62 -8.04 -10.99 0.42
CA PRO A 62 -9.07 -10.05 0.88
C PRO A 62 -8.59 -9.11 1.99
N HIS A 63 -7.39 -9.36 2.54
CA HIS A 63 -6.79 -8.72 3.71
C HIS A 63 -6.95 -7.20 3.81
N PHE A 64 -6.80 -6.45 2.71
CA PHE A 64 -6.96 -4.98 2.71
C PHE A 64 -8.39 -4.55 3.10
N LEU A 65 -9.42 -5.18 2.51
CA LEU A 65 -10.81 -4.85 2.82
C LEU A 65 -11.20 -5.32 4.22
N VAL A 66 -10.74 -6.52 4.63
CA VAL A 66 -10.94 -7.00 6.01
C VAL A 66 -10.34 -6.02 7.02
N ALA A 67 -9.13 -5.50 6.78
CA ALA A 67 -8.52 -4.49 7.66
C ALA A 67 -9.32 -3.18 7.72
N ALA A 68 -9.93 -2.74 6.61
CA ALA A 68 -10.76 -1.54 6.58
C ALA A 68 -12.11 -1.69 7.31
N THR A 69 -12.64 -2.92 7.44
CA THR A 69 -13.98 -3.18 7.97
C THR A 69 -14.03 -3.97 9.30
N ALA A 70 -12.94 -4.62 9.69
CA ALA A 70 -12.87 -5.51 10.86
C ALA A 70 -13.39 -4.87 12.17
N ARG A 71 -13.15 -3.57 12.37
CA ARG A 71 -13.66 -2.81 13.53
C ARG A 71 -15.19 -2.82 13.60
N GLN A 72 -15.87 -2.72 12.46
CA GLN A 72 -17.33 -2.63 12.41
C GLN A 72 -17.97 -3.99 12.73
N VAL A 73 -17.39 -5.10 12.26
CA VAL A 73 -17.89 -6.44 12.61
C VAL A 73 -17.56 -6.82 14.06
N SER A 74 -16.43 -6.34 14.60
CA SER A 74 -16.15 -6.33 16.04
C SER A 74 -17.27 -5.61 16.81
N ASP A 75 -17.51 -4.34 16.50
CA ASP A 75 -18.45 -3.49 17.23
C ASP A 75 -19.91 -3.96 17.04
N TRP A 76 -20.21 -4.71 15.98
CA TRP A 76 -21.49 -5.40 15.77
C TRP A 76 -21.65 -6.66 16.63
N ALA A 77 -20.59 -7.47 16.79
CA ALA A 77 -20.64 -8.74 17.52
C ALA A 77 -20.44 -8.60 19.04
N LEU A 78 -19.65 -7.62 19.46
CA LEU A 78 -19.20 -7.46 20.83
C LEU A 78 -20.35 -7.32 21.83
N GLY A 79 -20.31 -8.09 22.92
CA GLY A 79 -21.33 -8.08 23.96
C GLY A 79 -22.64 -8.81 23.60
N ASN A 80 -22.70 -9.48 22.45
CA ASN A 80 -23.82 -10.34 22.07
C ASN A 80 -23.31 -11.77 21.77
N GLU A 81 -23.75 -12.75 22.56
CA GLU A 81 -23.28 -14.14 22.48
C GLU A 81 -23.56 -14.79 21.11
N THR A 82 -24.78 -14.64 20.59
CA THR A 82 -25.18 -15.20 19.28
C THR A 82 -24.38 -14.60 18.12
N ARG A 83 -24.11 -13.29 18.17
CA ARG A 83 -23.29 -12.60 17.15
C ARG A 83 -21.80 -12.91 17.29
N THR A 84 -21.32 -13.09 18.51
CA THR A 84 -19.94 -13.55 18.79
C THR A 84 -19.75 -14.97 18.25
N LEU A 85 -20.73 -15.86 18.41
CA LEU A 85 -20.72 -17.19 17.80
C LEU A 85 -20.64 -17.10 16.26
N ALA A 86 -21.50 -16.29 15.63
CA ALA A 86 -21.46 -16.09 14.18
C ALA A 86 -20.11 -15.53 13.66
N LEU A 87 -19.46 -14.62 14.41
CA LEU A 87 -18.11 -14.13 14.10
C LEU A 87 -17.05 -15.24 14.23
N ARG A 88 -17.18 -16.15 15.20
CA ARG A 88 -16.29 -17.31 15.35
C ARG A 88 -16.50 -18.37 14.27
N GLU A 89 -17.75 -18.59 13.84
CA GLU A 89 -18.08 -19.43 12.67
C GLU A 89 -17.47 -18.84 11.39
N ALA A 90 -17.51 -17.51 11.22
CA ALA A 90 -16.83 -16.82 10.13
C ALA A 90 -15.30 -16.95 10.21
N PHE A 91 -14.68 -16.85 11.40
CA PHE A 91 -13.25 -17.13 11.56
C PHE A 91 -12.92 -18.57 11.14
N GLN A 92 -13.70 -19.56 11.59
CA GLN A 92 -13.48 -20.99 11.30
C GLN A 92 -13.48 -21.31 9.79
N GLY A 93 -14.22 -20.54 8.98
CA GLY A 93 -14.19 -20.63 7.52
C GLY A 93 -12.98 -19.97 6.84
N GLY A 94 -12.00 -19.45 7.60
CA GLY A 94 -10.80 -18.80 7.08
C GLY A 94 -10.94 -17.30 6.80
N ILE A 95 -9.86 -16.70 6.28
CA ILE A 95 -9.82 -15.24 6.01
C ILE A 95 -10.87 -14.81 4.97
N ASP A 96 -11.19 -15.66 3.99
CA ASP A 96 -12.21 -15.39 2.97
C ASP A 96 -13.64 -15.43 3.57
N SER A 97 -13.89 -16.29 4.56
CA SER A 97 -15.18 -16.31 5.26
C SER A 97 -15.34 -15.11 6.20
N LEU A 98 -14.25 -14.66 6.84
CA LEU A 98 -14.23 -13.38 7.56
C LEU A 98 -14.45 -12.18 6.62
N TYR A 99 -13.97 -12.26 5.38
CA TYR A 99 -14.21 -11.24 4.35
C TYR A 99 -15.68 -11.19 3.92
N GLU A 100 -16.30 -12.32 3.58
CA GLU A 100 -17.74 -12.38 3.27
C GLU A 100 -18.60 -11.91 4.46
N PHE A 101 -18.20 -12.23 5.69
CA PHE A 101 -18.84 -11.70 6.91
C PHE A 101 -18.70 -10.18 7.03
N CYS A 102 -17.57 -9.61 6.62
CA CYS A 102 -17.40 -8.15 6.51
C CYS A 102 -18.32 -7.52 5.46
N LEU A 103 -18.50 -8.15 4.29
CA LEU A 103 -19.44 -7.66 3.26
C LEU A 103 -20.90 -7.65 3.76
N GLN A 104 -21.26 -8.57 4.66
CA GLN A 104 -22.61 -8.70 5.22
C GLN A 104 -22.88 -7.76 6.41
N HIS A 105 -21.87 -7.43 7.21
CA HIS A 105 -22.05 -6.74 8.50
C HIS A 105 -21.36 -5.37 8.62
N ALA A 106 -20.58 -4.96 7.62
CA ALA A 106 -19.93 -3.65 7.59
C ALA A 106 -20.36 -2.79 6.38
N GLY A 107 -19.84 -1.57 6.35
CA GLY A 107 -19.81 -0.71 5.17
C GLY A 107 -18.47 0.02 5.06
N LEU A 108 -18.28 0.75 3.98
CA LEU A 108 -17.06 1.48 3.68
C LEU A 108 -17.46 2.81 3.03
N THR A 109 -16.94 3.95 3.48
CA THR A 109 -17.13 5.23 2.78
C THR A 109 -15.98 5.49 1.81
N LEU A 110 -16.18 6.43 0.86
CA LEU A 110 -15.08 6.92 0.03
C LEU A 110 -13.94 7.52 0.88
N GLU A 111 -14.26 8.12 2.03
CA GLU A 111 -13.27 8.63 2.97
C GLU A 111 -12.53 7.50 3.72
N ASP A 112 -13.19 6.37 4.02
CA ASP A 112 -12.49 5.19 4.56
C ASP A 112 -11.52 4.59 3.54
N ILE A 113 -11.89 4.58 2.24
CA ILE A 113 -10.98 4.20 1.15
C ILE A 113 -9.79 5.17 1.10
N ARG A 114 -10.06 6.49 1.08
CA ARG A 114 -9.03 7.56 1.08
C ARG A 114 -8.07 7.42 2.27
N ARG A 115 -8.59 7.29 3.48
CA ARG A 115 -7.82 7.13 4.73
C ARG A 115 -6.97 5.87 4.70
N THR A 116 -7.52 4.74 4.27
CA THR A 116 -6.78 3.45 4.22
C THR A 116 -5.73 3.44 3.09
N HIS A 117 -5.98 4.14 1.99
CA HIS A 117 -5.00 4.36 0.93
C HIS A 117 -3.83 5.25 1.41
N LEU A 118 -4.12 6.39 2.05
CA LEU A 118 -3.07 7.27 2.62
C LEU A 118 -2.28 6.55 3.73
N ALA A 119 -2.94 5.69 4.50
CA ALA A 119 -2.30 4.79 5.47
C ALA A 119 -1.33 3.80 4.80
N ARG A 120 -1.53 3.43 3.53
CA ARG A 120 -0.63 2.51 2.82
C ARG A 120 0.81 3.01 2.79
N PHE A 121 1.01 4.26 2.37
CA PHE A 121 2.35 4.87 2.26
C PHE A 121 2.92 5.35 3.60
N SER A 122 2.06 5.71 4.55
CA SER A 122 2.46 6.32 5.82
C SER A 122 2.63 5.32 6.97
N ILE A 123 1.93 4.17 6.91
CA ILE A 123 1.85 3.19 7.99
C ILE A 123 2.14 1.77 7.47
N ILE A 124 1.36 1.28 6.51
CA ILE A 124 1.36 -0.15 6.12
C ILE A 124 2.68 -0.55 5.44
N ASN A 125 3.08 0.12 4.36
CA ASN A 125 4.33 -0.20 3.66
C ASN A 125 5.56 0.03 4.57
N PRO A 126 5.66 1.11 5.38
CA PRO A 126 6.70 1.23 6.40
C PRO A 126 6.71 0.11 7.45
N LEU A 127 5.56 -0.40 7.87
CA LEU A 127 5.46 -1.53 8.81
C LEU A 127 5.88 -2.86 8.15
N SER A 128 5.48 -3.09 6.90
CA SER A 128 5.92 -4.24 6.11
C SER A 128 7.44 -4.26 5.93
N ASP A 129 8.06 -3.13 5.56
CA ASP A 129 9.53 -3.00 5.50
C ASP A 129 10.22 -3.27 6.85
N LYS A 130 9.58 -2.92 7.98
CA LYS A 130 10.07 -3.25 9.33
C LYS A 130 9.95 -4.74 9.64
N ILE A 131 8.84 -5.37 9.25
CA ILE A 131 8.58 -6.81 9.45
C ILE A 131 9.49 -7.65 8.54
N ASP A 132 9.72 -7.26 7.29
CA ASP A 132 10.65 -7.90 6.36
C ASP A 132 12.09 -7.90 6.94
N LYS A 133 12.46 -6.84 7.66
CA LYS A 133 13.72 -6.71 8.42
C LYS A 133 13.70 -7.38 9.81
N MET A 134 12.69 -8.18 10.12
CA MET A 134 12.60 -9.03 11.32
C MET A 134 12.33 -10.50 10.98
N ALA A 135 11.60 -10.77 9.90
CA ALA A 135 11.06 -12.10 9.59
C ALA A 135 10.85 -12.37 8.09
N GLY A 136 11.39 -11.57 7.16
CA GLY A 136 11.14 -11.73 5.72
C GLY A 136 12.41 -11.97 4.87
N LYS A 137 12.35 -11.59 3.61
CA LYS A 137 13.45 -11.70 2.64
C LYS A 137 14.60 -10.75 2.99
N GLN A 138 14.33 -9.57 3.56
CA GLN A 138 15.38 -8.68 4.08
C GLN A 138 16.05 -9.20 5.37
N TRP A 139 15.43 -10.12 6.12
CA TRP A 139 16.02 -10.75 7.31
C TRP A 139 17.34 -11.45 6.99
N PHE A 140 17.41 -12.09 5.82
CA PHE A 140 18.57 -12.81 5.28
C PHE A 140 19.83 -11.94 5.12
N ALA A 141 19.69 -10.62 5.04
CA ALA A 141 20.82 -9.69 5.00
C ALA A 141 21.53 -9.52 6.37
N THR A 142 21.01 -10.12 7.45
CA THR A 142 21.65 -10.07 8.77
C THR A 142 22.97 -10.88 8.76
N PRO A 143 24.11 -10.29 9.18
CA PRO A 143 25.40 -10.98 9.19
C PRO A 143 25.37 -12.29 9.99
N ASN A 144 26.11 -13.29 9.51
CA ASN A 144 26.18 -14.63 10.11
C ASN A 144 24.82 -15.36 10.24
N PHE A 145 23.84 -15.08 9.36
CA PHE A 145 22.48 -15.63 9.38
C PHE A 145 22.39 -17.12 9.82
N TRP A 146 22.94 -18.04 9.04
CA TRP A 146 22.95 -19.49 9.34
C TRP A 146 23.93 -19.91 10.45
N ASN A 147 24.80 -18.99 10.90
CA ASN A 147 25.87 -19.23 11.87
C ASN A 147 25.54 -18.57 13.24
N GLY A 148 24.27 -18.59 13.64
CA GLY A 148 23.80 -18.02 14.91
C GLY A 148 23.64 -16.49 14.94
N GLY A 149 23.63 -15.82 13.79
CA GLY A 149 23.35 -14.39 13.69
C GLY A 149 21.87 -14.01 13.87
N VAL A 150 20.97 -14.98 13.85
CA VAL A 150 19.52 -14.85 14.12
C VAL A 150 19.04 -16.03 14.98
N SER A 151 17.93 -15.87 15.71
CA SER A 151 17.33 -16.95 16.50
C SER A 151 16.50 -17.92 15.65
N GLU A 152 15.78 -17.40 14.65
CA GLU A 152 14.75 -18.14 13.91
C GLU A 152 14.94 -17.94 12.39
N PRO A 153 15.80 -18.73 11.74
CA PRO A 153 16.21 -18.51 10.35
C PRO A 153 15.18 -19.03 9.31
N TYR A 154 14.22 -19.87 9.71
CA TYR A 154 13.16 -20.37 8.81
C TYR A 154 12.10 -19.31 8.49
N THR A 155 12.05 -18.19 9.23
CA THR A 155 11.03 -17.16 9.04
C THR A 155 11.11 -16.45 7.69
N ILE A 156 12.24 -16.52 6.98
CA ILE A 156 12.52 -15.86 5.68
C ILE A 156 11.45 -16.02 4.58
N TYR A 157 10.55 -16.99 4.72
CA TYR A 157 9.42 -17.23 3.82
C TYR A 157 8.14 -16.45 4.17
N THR A 158 8.15 -15.62 5.22
CA THR A 158 7.02 -14.73 5.56
C THR A 158 6.83 -13.68 4.47
N GLU A 159 5.62 -13.58 3.94
CA GLU A 159 5.23 -12.43 3.13
C GLU A 159 4.85 -11.27 4.05
N ALA A 160 5.80 -10.33 4.23
CA ALA A 160 5.71 -9.26 5.23
C ALA A 160 4.45 -8.37 5.09
N ASP A 161 3.94 -8.17 3.87
CA ASP A 161 2.66 -7.49 3.63
C ASP A 161 1.49 -8.25 4.28
N ARG A 162 1.42 -9.58 4.11
CA ARG A 162 0.35 -10.42 4.68
C ARG A 162 0.38 -10.38 6.20
N ALA A 163 1.57 -10.55 6.79
CA ALA A 163 1.79 -10.41 8.23
C ALA A 163 1.38 -9.01 8.74
N THR A 164 1.70 -7.94 8.00
CA THR A 164 1.31 -6.57 8.34
C THR A 164 -0.22 -6.43 8.44
N PHE A 165 -0.96 -6.91 7.44
CA PHE A 165 -2.42 -6.86 7.47
C PHE A 165 -3.01 -7.74 8.58
N GLN A 166 -2.47 -8.93 8.82
CA GLN A 166 -2.93 -9.81 9.90
C GLN A 166 -2.80 -9.13 11.28
N MET A 167 -1.69 -8.46 11.56
CA MET A 167 -1.51 -7.69 12.81
C MET A 167 -2.48 -6.51 12.92
N ILE A 168 -2.77 -5.82 11.82
CA ILE A 168 -3.77 -4.74 11.79
C ILE A 168 -5.17 -5.30 12.04
N ILE A 169 -5.56 -6.39 11.36
CA ILE A 169 -6.88 -7.03 11.49
C ILE A 169 -7.12 -7.52 12.92
N TYR A 170 -6.15 -8.15 13.58
CA TYR A 170 -6.26 -8.48 15.01
C TYR A 170 -6.58 -7.21 15.83
N GLY A 171 -5.86 -6.12 15.62
CA GLY A 171 -6.08 -4.86 16.35
C GLY A 171 -7.44 -4.24 16.05
N GLU A 172 -7.94 -4.34 14.82
CA GLU A 172 -9.28 -3.89 14.47
C GLU A 172 -10.39 -4.76 15.10
N LEU A 173 -10.20 -6.09 15.16
CA LEU A 173 -11.14 -7.03 15.79
C LEU A 173 -11.16 -6.92 17.33
N PHE A 174 -10.00 -6.76 17.98
CA PHE A 174 -9.88 -6.97 19.43
C PHE A 174 -9.54 -5.72 20.25
N GLY A 175 -9.21 -4.59 19.62
CA GLY A 175 -8.90 -3.33 20.33
C GLY A 175 -9.99 -2.87 21.32
N ARG A 176 -11.28 -3.06 21.00
CA ARG A 176 -12.39 -2.79 21.94
C ARG A 176 -12.37 -3.66 23.18
N SER A 177 -11.90 -4.90 23.06
CA SER A 177 -11.80 -5.80 24.21
C SER A 177 -10.76 -5.30 25.21
N MET A 178 -9.75 -4.54 24.78
CA MET A 178 -8.80 -3.88 25.67
C MET A 178 -9.44 -2.71 26.44
N ASP A 179 -10.38 -1.96 25.82
CA ASP A 179 -11.06 -0.83 26.50
C ASP A 179 -11.73 -1.26 27.81
N ALA A 180 -12.20 -2.52 27.92
CA ALA A 180 -12.80 -3.09 29.13
C ALA A 180 -11.80 -3.25 30.30
N PHE A 181 -10.55 -3.58 30.01
CA PHE A 181 -9.49 -3.71 31.03
C PHE A 181 -8.82 -2.37 31.35
N LEU A 182 -8.91 -1.39 30.44
CA LEU A 182 -8.49 0.00 30.67
C LEU A 182 -9.55 0.83 31.41
N GLN A 183 -10.81 0.39 31.42
CA GLN A 183 -11.96 1.08 32.03
C GLN A 183 -12.84 0.09 32.82
N PRO A 184 -12.28 -0.60 33.84
CA PRO A 184 -13.01 -1.61 34.61
C PRO A 184 -14.25 -1.03 35.31
N GLU A 185 -14.25 0.27 35.63
CA GLU A 185 -15.38 0.99 36.22
C GLU A 185 -16.62 1.07 35.31
N LYS A 186 -16.46 0.81 34.00
CA LYS A 186 -17.54 0.83 33.01
C LYS A 186 -18.14 -0.53 32.71
N ASN A 187 -17.52 -1.62 33.17
CA ASN A 187 -17.97 -2.99 32.93
C ASN A 187 -18.29 -3.26 31.43
N LEU A 188 -17.39 -2.86 30.54
CA LEU A 188 -17.55 -3.00 29.10
C LEU A 188 -17.42 -4.48 28.67
N PRO A 189 -18.15 -4.92 27.62
CA PRO A 189 -17.96 -6.24 27.04
C PRO A 189 -16.58 -6.41 26.40
N TYR A 190 -16.07 -7.63 26.42
CA TYR A 190 -14.83 -8.06 25.75
C TYR A 190 -15.03 -9.45 25.13
N PHE A 191 -14.28 -9.75 24.07
CA PHE A 191 -14.22 -11.08 23.47
C PHE A 191 -13.35 -12.02 24.33
N ASP A 192 -13.80 -13.26 24.48
CA ASP A 192 -13.11 -14.26 25.29
C ASP A 192 -11.81 -14.76 24.62
N ILE A 193 -10.99 -15.47 25.39
CA ILE A 193 -9.71 -16.04 24.92
C ILE A 193 -9.92 -16.94 23.69
N ARG A 194 -11.01 -17.72 23.60
CA ARG A 194 -11.24 -18.63 22.46
C ARG A 194 -11.59 -17.88 21.19
N THR A 195 -12.36 -16.80 21.29
CA THR A 195 -12.67 -15.93 20.14
C THR A 195 -11.39 -15.37 19.48
N ARG A 196 -10.36 -15.03 20.27
CA ARG A 196 -9.08 -14.51 19.75
C ARG A 196 -8.17 -15.61 19.21
N ILE A 197 -8.14 -16.76 19.88
CA ILE A 197 -7.40 -17.94 19.40
C ILE A 197 -8.01 -18.50 18.11
N ASP A 198 -9.33 -18.48 17.92
CA ASP A 198 -9.97 -18.89 16.67
C ASP A 198 -9.50 -18.02 15.50
N TYR A 199 -9.35 -16.71 15.68
CA TYR A 199 -8.78 -15.83 14.65
C TYR A 199 -7.37 -16.27 14.24
N PHE A 200 -6.45 -16.47 15.19
CA PHE A 200 -5.10 -16.96 14.89
C PHE A 200 -5.06 -18.39 14.37
N THR A 201 -6.03 -19.23 14.74
CA THR A 201 -6.11 -20.61 14.28
C THR A 201 -6.51 -20.66 12.80
N TYR A 202 -7.58 -19.97 12.41
CA TYR A 202 -8.23 -20.20 11.11
C TYR A 202 -8.05 -19.03 10.11
N CYS A 203 -7.98 -17.78 10.55
CA CYS A 203 -7.71 -16.64 9.65
C CYS A 203 -6.20 -16.49 9.33
N LEU A 204 -5.35 -17.20 10.06
CA LEU A 204 -3.91 -17.32 9.84
C LEU A 204 -3.54 -18.81 9.82
N PRO A 205 -3.84 -19.55 8.75
CA PRO A 205 -3.54 -20.97 8.71
C PRO A 205 -2.03 -21.21 8.63
N ASP A 206 -1.56 -22.19 9.41
CA ASP A 206 -0.15 -22.60 9.47
C ASP A 206 -0.02 -24.13 9.44
N TRP A 207 1.03 -24.62 8.78
CA TRP A 207 1.37 -26.05 8.72
C TRP A 207 1.61 -26.67 10.11
N VAL A 208 2.11 -25.93 11.10
CA VAL A 208 2.34 -26.48 12.46
C VAL A 208 1.04 -26.67 13.26
N CYS A 209 -0.01 -25.93 12.91
CA CYS A 209 -1.21 -25.82 13.74
C CYS A 209 -1.93 -27.16 13.92
N SER A 210 -2.06 -27.61 15.16
CA SER A 210 -2.50 -28.97 15.47
C SER A 210 -3.06 -29.10 16.89
N SER A 211 -4.10 -29.93 17.06
CA SER A 211 -4.80 -30.13 18.33
C SER A 211 -3.92 -30.77 19.41
N TYR A 212 -4.20 -30.44 20.67
CA TYR A 212 -3.58 -31.04 21.86
C TYR A 212 -4.48 -30.86 23.10
N PRO A 213 -4.21 -31.48 24.26
CA PRO A 213 -5.06 -31.32 25.44
C PRO A 213 -5.21 -29.85 25.87
N GLY A 214 -6.44 -29.32 25.79
CA GLY A 214 -6.75 -27.91 26.06
C GLY A 214 -6.91 -27.01 24.83
N PHE A 215 -6.55 -27.48 23.62
CA PHE A 215 -6.73 -26.75 22.35
C PHE A 215 -7.18 -27.69 21.23
N ALA A 216 -8.34 -27.41 20.63
CA ALA A 216 -8.92 -28.22 19.56
C ALA A 216 -9.03 -27.42 18.26
N ARG A 217 -8.16 -27.76 17.29
CA ARG A 217 -8.26 -27.30 15.91
C ARG A 217 -9.30 -28.16 15.18
N LEU A 218 -10.39 -27.54 14.74
CA LEU A 218 -11.45 -28.19 13.96
C LEU A 218 -10.97 -28.48 12.53
N ALA A 219 -11.51 -29.53 11.91
CA ALA A 219 -11.22 -29.91 10.53
C ALA A 219 -12.13 -29.14 9.54
N THR A 220 -12.00 -27.82 9.54
CA THR A 220 -12.87 -26.87 8.82
C THR A 220 -12.05 -25.72 8.22
N GLY A 221 -12.65 -24.97 7.29
CA GLY A 221 -11.99 -23.90 6.56
C GLY A 221 -10.64 -24.37 5.98
N PRO A 222 -9.51 -23.70 6.30
CA PRO A 222 -8.19 -24.08 5.80
C PRO A 222 -7.63 -25.40 6.34
N TYR A 223 -8.34 -26.08 7.26
CA TYR A 223 -7.99 -27.42 7.75
C TYR A 223 -9.04 -28.47 7.37
N ALA A 224 -9.91 -28.19 6.39
CA ALA A 224 -10.87 -29.18 5.90
C ALA A 224 -10.13 -30.36 5.20
N PRO A 225 -10.49 -31.63 5.45
CA PRO A 225 -9.70 -32.80 4.99
C PRO A 225 -9.59 -32.99 3.47
N HIS A 226 -10.33 -32.20 2.68
CA HIS A 226 -10.33 -32.25 1.21
C HIS A 226 -9.46 -31.17 0.56
N LEU A 227 -8.80 -30.32 1.37
CA LEU A 227 -7.84 -29.31 0.92
C LEU A 227 -6.41 -29.80 1.18
N GLU A 228 -5.46 -29.27 0.42
CA GLU A 228 -4.04 -29.41 0.76
C GLU A 228 -3.79 -28.72 2.12
N ARG A 229 -2.91 -29.31 2.93
CA ARG A 229 -2.50 -28.70 4.22
C ARG A 229 -1.88 -27.33 3.93
N PRO A 230 -2.19 -26.29 4.74
CA PRO A 230 -1.52 -25.00 4.64
C PRO A 230 0.00 -25.17 4.57
N SER A 231 0.64 -24.41 3.68
CA SER A 231 2.09 -24.43 3.44
C SER A 231 2.78 -23.21 4.07
N GLU A 232 1.97 -22.21 4.39
CA GLU A 232 2.29 -20.95 5.03
C GLU A 232 2.76 -21.16 6.47
N GLY A 233 3.75 -20.39 6.89
CA GLY A 233 4.26 -20.36 8.27
C GLY A 233 3.80 -19.12 9.04
N ASP A 234 2.55 -18.68 8.84
CA ASP A 234 2.09 -17.35 9.30
C ASP A 234 1.95 -17.23 10.82
N GLN A 235 1.55 -18.30 11.53
CA GLN A 235 1.50 -18.30 13.00
C GLN A 235 2.91 -18.31 13.56
N VAL A 236 3.79 -19.14 13.00
CA VAL A 236 5.22 -19.22 13.36
C VAL A 236 5.91 -17.87 13.11
N ALA A 237 5.60 -17.21 12.00
CA ALA A 237 6.12 -15.89 11.66
C ALA A 237 5.64 -14.80 12.62
N LEU A 238 4.32 -14.71 12.89
CA LEU A 238 3.81 -13.72 13.82
C LEU A 238 4.27 -13.97 15.27
N HIS A 239 4.38 -15.22 15.70
CA HIS A 239 5.03 -15.59 16.95
C HIS A 239 6.46 -15.03 17.01
N HIS A 240 7.30 -15.28 15.99
CA HIS A 240 8.64 -14.70 15.94
C HIS A 240 8.62 -13.17 16.01
N ILE A 241 7.80 -12.52 15.17
CA ILE A 241 7.72 -11.06 15.09
C ILE A 241 7.36 -10.47 16.46
N LEU A 242 6.33 -11.01 17.12
CA LEU A 242 5.82 -10.50 18.39
C LEU A 242 6.80 -10.73 19.56
N HIS A 243 7.52 -11.84 19.59
CA HIS A 243 8.51 -12.18 20.63
C HIS A 243 9.94 -11.73 20.32
N CYS A 244 10.25 -11.19 19.12
CA CYS A 244 11.61 -10.78 18.79
C CYS A 244 12.02 -9.46 19.48
N GLY A 245 13.29 -9.39 19.90
CA GLY A 245 13.85 -8.18 20.51
C GLY A 245 13.88 -6.95 19.58
N ARG A 246 13.78 -7.13 18.24
CA ARG A 246 13.65 -5.99 17.31
C ARG A 246 12.25 -5.35 17.43
N TRP A 247 11.19 -6.14 17.61
CA TRP A 247 9.83 -5.66 17.85
C TRP A 247 9.70 -4.98 19.23
N ARG A 248 10.19 -5.62 20.31
CA ARG A 248 10.22 -5.01 21.65
C ARG A 248 10.92 -3.65 21.65
N ARG A 249 12.12 -3.54 21.05
CA ARG A 249 12.85 -2.26 20.90
C ARG A 249 12.08 -1.20 20.14
N MET A 250 11.42 -1.58 19.04
CA MET A 250 10.68 -0.65 18.20
C MET A 250 9.51 -0.01 18.97
N TRP A 251 8.75 -0.81 19.70
CA TRP A 251 7.68 -0.32 20.57
C TRP A 251 8.21 0.48 21.76
N ALA A 252 9.29 0.04 22.41
CA ALA A 252 9.91 0.78 23.51
C ALA A 252 10.43 2.17 23.09
N ALA A 253 10.97 2.31 21.87
CA ALA A 253 11.37 3.60 21.33
C ALA A 253 10.16 4.50 21.03
N ALA A 254 9.12 3.96 20.40
CA ALA A 254 7.88 4.68 20.09
C ALA A 254 7.17 5.21 21.35
N ILE A 255 6.97 4.33 22.35
CA ILE A 255 6.30 4.65 23.61
C ILE A 255 7.07 5.75 24.35
N ARG A 256 8.41 5.65 24.47
CA ARG A 256 9.22 6.72 25.09
C ARG A 256 9.09 8.05 24.37
N SER A 257 9.05 8.05 23.03
CA SER A 257 8.94 9.28 22.25
C SER A 257 7.61 10.01 22.49
N VAL A 258 6.49 9.27 22.62
CA VAL A 258 5.15 9.83 22.87
C VAL A 258 4.93 10.26 24.33
N LEU A 259 5.49 9.51 25.28
CA LEU A 259 5.43 9.82 26.72
C LEU A 259 6.43 10.92 27.15
N GLY A 260 7.36 11.31 26.29
CA GLY A 260 8.26 12.46 26.52
C GLY A 260 9.62 12.12 27.12
N GLY A 261 10.13 10.91 26.90
CA GLY A 261 11.43 10.46 27.40
C GLY A 261 11.40 9.77 28.77
N ASP A 262 10.33 9.02 29.05
CA ASP A 262 10.23 8.18 30.25
C ASP A 262 11.26 7.03 30.21
N ASP A 263 12.40 7.20 30.87
CA ASP A 263 13.50 6.21 30.93
C ASP A 263 13.08 4.87 31.56
N ALA A 264 11.91 4.78 32.20
CA ALA A 264 11.39 3.52 32.73
C ALA A 264 11.01 2.50 31.62
N PHE A 265 10.83 2.91 30.37
CA PHE A 265 10.44 2.01 29.26
C PHE A 265 11.66 1.53 28.43
N THR A 266 12.45 0.68 29.09
CA THR A 266 13.59 -0.12 28.59
C THR A 266 13.18 -1.26 27.66
N ASP A 267 14.11 -1.77 26.83
CA ASP A 267 13.96 -3.00 26.04
C ASP A 267 14.42 -4.26 26.81
N GLU A 268 13.78 -4.48 27.96
CA GLU A 268 13.98 -5.68 28.79
C GLU A 268 13.65 -6.99 28.05
N ASP A 269 14.24 -8.08 28.54
CA ASP A 269 13.84 -9.43 28.11
C ASP A 269 12.46 -9.80 28.67
N GLU A 270 11.77 -10.67 27.96
CA GLU A 270 10.31 -10.81 28.08
C GLU A 270 9.87 -11.47 29.41
N GLU A 271 10.75 -12.28 29.99
CA GLU A 271 10.58 -12.89 31.31
C GLU A 271 10.68 -11.85 32.45
N ASP A 272 11.54 -10.84 32.28
CA ASP A 272 11.76 -9.75 33.25
C ASP A 272 10.79 -8.57 33.06
N GLU A 273 10.12 -8.45 31.90
CA GLU A 273 9.26 -7.30 31.59
C GLU A 273 8.08 -7.17 32.57
N HIS A 274 8.12 -6.12 33.39
CA HIS A 274 7.05 -5.80 34.34
C HIS A 274 5.69 -5.64 33.63
N TRP A 275 4.67 -6.36 34.09
CA TRP A 275 3.38 -6.54 33.40
C TRP A 275 2.70 -5.26 32.87
N ARG A 276 2.81 -4.12 33.55
CA ARG A 276 2.28 -2.83 33.05
C ARG A 276 2.94 -2.37 31.74
N LYS A 277 4.23 -2.66 31.52
CA LYS A 277 4.93 -2.37 30.25
C LYS A 277 4.38 -3.23 29.12
N ARG A 278 4.29 -4.55 29.36
CA ARG A 278 3.71 -5.54 28.42
C ARG A 278 2.26 -5.19 28.10
N MET A 279 1.43 -4.88 29.10
CA MET A 279 0.04 -4.47 28.90
C MET A 279 -0.08 -3.19 28.08
N LEU A 280 0.81 -2.20 28.25
CA LEU A 280 0.81 -1.00 27.43
C LEU A 280 1.20 -1.29 25.97
N ARG A 281 2.25 -2.08 25.72
CA ARG A 281 2.59 -2.54 24.35
C ARG A 281 1.40 -3.26 23.73
N ASN A 282 0.82 -4.21 24.43
CA ASN A 282 -0.32 -5.01 23.97
C ASN A 282 -1.55 -4.13 23.68
N ALA A 283 -1.86 -3.17 24.54
CA ALA A 283 -2.99 -2.25 24.35
C ALA A 283 -2.82 -1.38 23.10
N LEU A 284 -1.59 -0.90 22.85
CA LEU A 284 -1.26 -0.02 21.73
C LEU A 284 -1.17 -0.76 20.39
N GLN A 285 -0.52 -1.93 20.34
CA GLN A 285 -0.50 -2.75 19.12
C GLN A 285 -1.89 -3.32 18.79
N SER A 286 -2.77 -3.48 19.80
CA SER A 286 -4.19 -3.83 19.60
C SER A 286 -5.06 -2.64 19.17
N GLN A 287 -4.53 -1.43 18.92
CA GLN A 287 -5.33 -0.33 18.33
C GLN A 287 -5.43 -0.41 16.80
N GLY A 288 -4.96 -1.50 16.18
CA GLY A 288 -5.05 -1.69 14.73
C GLY A 288 -4.26 -0.62 13.97
N LEU A 289 -4.86 -0.05 12.93
CA LEU A 289 -4.20 0.90 12.03
C LEU A 289 -3.77 2.20 12.73
N GLU A 290 -4.54 2.67 13.73
CA GLU A 290 -4.12 3.78 14.60
C GLU A 290 -2.89 3.39 15.44
N GLY A 291 -2.88 2.17 15.99
CA GLY A 291 -1.78 1.63 16.78
C GLY A 291 -0.45 1.64 16.04
N MET A 292 -0.47 1.18 14.79
CA MET A 292 0.72 1.04 13.97
C MET A 292 1.36 2.38 13.57
N GLN A 293 0.67 3.52 13.70
CA GLN A 293 1.26 4.85 13.52
C GLN A 293 2.46 5.08 14.45
N LEU A 294 2.39 4.59 15.69
CA LEU A 294 3.40 4.81 16.73
C LEU A 294 4.79 4.29 16.33
N VAL A 295 4.83 3.16 15.61
CA VAL A 295 6.07 2.49 15.20
C VAL A 295 6.50 2.85 13.78
N THR A 296 5.73 3.66 13.04
CA THR A 296 5.95 4.00 11.63
C THR A 296 6.16 5.49 11.39
N LEU A 297 5.46 6.36 12.12
CA LEU A 297 5.51 7.81 11.99
C LEU A 297 6.37 8.48 13.09
N PRO A 298 7.09 9.56 12.75
CA PRO A 298 7.60 10.52 13.74
C PRO A 298 6.44 11.12 14.56
N VAL A 299 6.66 11.34 15.87
CA VAL A 299 5.62 11.81 16.79
C VAL A 299 5.06 13.20 16.43
N ASP A 300 5.84 14.04 15.71
CA ASP A 300 5.38 15.32 15.15
C ASP A 300 4.38 15.18 13.98
N LYS A 301 4.16 13.96 13.48
CA LYS A 301 3.20 13.62 12.42
C LYS A 301 2.04 12.75 12.87
N ILE A 302 2.04 12.29 14.12
CA ILE A 302 0.91 11.56 14.71
C ILE A 302 -0.11 12.58 15.21
N ASP A 303 -1.41 12.27 15.11
CA ASP A 303 -2.45 13.17 15.63
C ASP A 303 -2.24 13.42 17.14
N ASN A 304 -2.34 14.69 17.53
CA ASN A 304 -2.25 15.09 18.93
C ASN A 304 -3.39 14.48 19.79
N GLU A 305 -4.58 14.24 19.22
CA GLU A 305 -5.65 13.51 19.91
C GLU A 305 -5.20 12.07 20.20
N TYR A 306 -4.59 11.39 19.23
CA TYR A 306 -4.06 10.05 19.42
C TYR A 306 -2.88 10.03 20.42
N VAL A 307 -2.00 11.03 20.39
CA VAL A 307 -0.95 11.21 21.41
C VAL A 307 -1.55 11.35 22.83
N GLN A 308 -2.69 12.04 22.99
CA GLN A 308 -3.38 12.07 24.28
C GLN A 308 -4.08 10.73 24.60
N LYS A 309 -4.62 10.00 23.60
CA LYS A 309 -5.17 8.64 23.75
C LYS A 309 -4.12 7.69 24.38
N VAL A 310 -2.90 7.69 23.86
CA VAL A 310 -1.76 6.89 24.39
C VAL A 310 -1.42 7.26 25.83
N ARG A 311 -1.35 8.56 26.15
CA ARG A 311 -1.06 9.05 27.51
C ARG A 311 -2.15 8.68 28.50
N LYS A 312 -3.41 8.73 28.08
CA LYS A 312 -4.56 8.27 28.86
C LYS A 312 -4.47 6.77 29.13
N MET A 313 -4.14 5.94 28.14
CA MET A 313 -3.93 4.49 28.33
C MET A 313 -2.82 4.18 29.34
N LYS A 314 -1.69 4.90 29.29
CA LYS A 314 -0.62 4.80 30.31
C LYS A 314 -1.17 5.09 31.71
N GLN A 315 -1.88 6.21 31.89
CA GLN A 315 -2.47 6.60 33.18
C GLN A 315 -3.50 5.58 33.69
N GLN A 316 -4.29 4.97 32.81
CA GLN A 316 -5.26 3.92 33.17
C GLN A 316 -4.55 2.65 33.65
N ILE A 317 -3.51 2.18 32.94
CA ILE A 317 -2.71 1.01 33.32
C ILE A 317 -1.94 1.25 34.63
N ASP A 318 -1.46 2.46 34.87
CA ASP A 318 -0.81 2.85 36.14
C ASP A 318 -1.79 2.83 37.34
N GLN A 319 -3.10 3.04 37.09
CA GLN A 319 -4.16 2.99 38.11
C GLN A 319 -4.70 1.58 38.39
N LEU A 320 -4.45 0.59 37.51
CA LEU A 320 -4.83 -0.79 37.76
C LEU A 320 -4.05 -1.37 38.94
N ILE A 321 -4.76 -1.96 39.91
CA ILE A 321 -4.17 -2.51 41.14
C ILE A 321 -3.39 -3.80 40.84
N GLU A 322 -3.98 -4.68 40.04
CA GLU A 322 -3.50 -6.00 39.68
C GLU A 322 -3.48 -6.19 38.15
N PRO A 323 -2.67 -7.11 37.59
CA PRO A 323 -2.70 -7.44 36.17
C PRO A 323 -4.06 -8.04 35.77
N PRO A 324 -4.47 -7.92 34.49
CA PRO A 324 -5.56 -8.71 33.94
C PRO A 324 -5.38 -10.19 34.25
N ARG A 325 -6.48 -10.87 34.58
CA ARG A 325 -6.47 -12.32 34.86
C ARG A 325 -5.91 -13.09 33.65
N VAL A 326 -5.25 -14.22 33.90
CA VAL A 326 -4.72 -15.13 32.87
C VAL A 326 -5.40 -16.50 32.93
N GLU A 327 -5.30 -17.27 31.85
CA GLU A 327 -5.63 -18.69 31.79
C GLU A 327 -4.42 -19.48 31.26
N MET A 328 -4.14 -20.63 31.89
CA MET A 328 -2.99 -21.46 31.54
C MET A 328 -3.38 -22.47 30.45
N LEU A 329 -2.94 -22.22 29.21
CA LEU A 329 -3.24 -23.05 28.04
C LEU A 329 -1.93 -23.58 27.42
N GLY A 330 -1.95 -24.70 26.71
CA GLY A 330 -0.73 -25.24 26.07
C GLY A 330 -0.47 -26.72 26.32
N LYS A 331 0.64 -27.23 25.77
CA LYS A 331 1.12 -28.61 25.91
C LYS A 331 2.52 -28.59 26.53
N GLY A 332 2.73 -29.33 27.61
CA GLY A 332 3.98 -29.30 28.37
C GLY A 332 4.05 -28.07 29.27
N ALA A 333 4.93 -27.12 28.96
CA ALA A 333 4.94 -25.83 29.65
C ALA A 333 3.72 -25.01 29.23
N LEU A 334 2.90 -24.59 30.21
CA LEU A 334 1.66 -23.85 29.95
C LEU A 334 1.93 -22.35 29.75
N THR A 335 1.32 -21.81 28.71
CA THR A 335 1.32 -20.41 28.28
C THR A 335 0.28 -19.61 29.08
N PRO A 336 0.64 -18.46 29.70
CA PRO A 336 -0.26 -17.66 30.53
C PRO A 336 -1.07 -16.65 29.69
N VAL A 337 -2.06 -17.12 28.94
CA VAL A 337 -2.86 -16.28 28.03
C VAL A 337 -3.74 -15.31 28.82
N SER A 338 -3.61 -14.01 28.59
CA SER A 338 -4.39 -12.98 29.28
C SER A 338 -5.87 -12.98 28.87
N PHE A 339 -6.76 -12.58 29.78
CA PHE A 339 -8.15 -12.28 29.43
C PHE A 339 -8.25 -10.99 28.59
N ALA A 340 -7.30 -10.05 28.75
CA ALA A 340 -7.14 -8.91 27.85
C ALA A 340 -6.46 -9.33 26.53
N PRO A 341 -6.66 -8.61 25.41
CA PRO A 341 -5.93 -8.86 24.16
C PRO A 341 -4.40 -8.91 24.36
N ASP A 342 -3.79 -10.03 24.01
CA ASP A 342 -2.38 -10.32 24.26
C ASP A 342 -1.79 -11.08 23.05
N PRO A 343 -1.57 -10.39 21.91
CA PRO A 343 -1.19 -11.02 20.65
C PRO A 343 -0.06 -12.07 20.71
N PRO A 344 1.04 -11.87 21.47
CA PRO A 344 2.12 -12.86 21.55
C PRO A 344 1.60 -14.20 22.10
N HIS A 345 1.01 -14.20 23.29
CA HIS A 345 0.47 -15.42 23.90
C HIS A 345 -0.77 -15.97 23.17
N ASP A 346 -1.58 -15.11 22.54
CA ASP A 346 -2.75 -15.53 21.75
C ASP A 346 -2.32 -16.32 20.48
N VAL A 347 -1.24 -15.92 19.79
CA VAL A 347 -0.73 -16.64 18.60
C VAL A 347 0.13 -17.85 18.97
N GLU A 348 0.76 -17.84 20.15
CA GLU A 348 1.57 -18.96 20.64
C GLU A 348 0.77 -20.27 20.76
N ILE A 349 -0.53 -20.18 21.07
CA ILE A 349 -1.40 -21.35 21.28
C ILE A 349 -1.51 -22.25 20.03
N PRO A 350 -2.03 -21.80 18.87
CA PRO A 350 -2.16 -22.68 17.72
C PRO A 350 -0.82 -23.23 17.22
N CYS A 351 0.29 -22.48 17.34
CA CYS A 351 1.62 -22.94 16.93
C CYS A 351 2.39 -23.74 18.00
N ARG A 352 1.88 -23.89 19.23
CA ARG A 352 2.61 -24.43 20.41
C ARG A 352 3.25 -25.80 20.19
N ASN A 353 2.66 -26.65 19.35
CA ASN A 353 3.19 -27.99 19.03
C ASN A 353 4.56 -27.96 18.33
N MET A 354 4.99 -26.84 17.73
CA MET A 354 6.34 -26.66 17.19
C MET A 354 7.44 -26.66 18.28
N TRP A 355 7.10 -26.21 19.49
CA TRP A 355 8.05 -25.94 20.58
C TRP A 355 7.93 -26.93 21.76
N GLY A 356 7.04 -27.92 21.65
CA GLY A 356 7.00 -29.01 22.60
C GLY A 356 8.27 -29.87 22.58
N PRO A 357 8.56 -30.65 23.62
CA PRO A 357 9.59 -31.68 23.54
C PRO A 357 9.27 -32.63 22.37
N TRP A 358 10.29 -33.07 21.64
CA TRP A 358 10.19 -33.94 20.45
C TRP A 358 9.78 -35.38 20.80
N THR A 359 8.65 -35.56 21.50
CA THR A 359 7.93 -36.82 21.58
C THR A 359 7.29 -37.07 20.22
N PHE A 360 8.03 -37.75 19.35
CA PHE A 360 7.51 -38.35 18.12
C PHE A 360 6.23 -39.14 18.45
N ASN A 361 5.09 -38.68 17.96
CA ASN A 361 3.78 -39.27 18.28
C ASN A 361 3.40 -40.26 17.16
N PRO A 362 3.49 -41.58 17.35
CA PRO A 362 3.20 -42.55 16.29
C PRO A 362 1.74 -42.44 15.80
N ASP A 363 0.84 -42.13 16.74
CA ASP A 363 -0.60 -42.01 16.54
C ASP A 363 -1.01 -40.79 15.68
N ALA A 364 -0.04 -39.97 15.23
CA ALA A 364 -0.28 -38.93 14.22
C ALA A 364 -0.24 -39.48 12.77
N ALA A 365 -0.01 -40.79 12.60
CA ALA A 365 0.01 -41.49 11.32
C ALA A 365 -1.03 -42.63 11.24
N SER A 366 -2.09 -42.59 12.06
CA SER A 366 -3.14 -43.61 12.13
C SER A 366 -4.50 -43.15 11.57
N ASP A 367 -4.50 -42.39 10.48
CA ASP A 367 -5.62 -42.43 9.53
C ASP A 367 -5.37 -43.63 8.61
N THR A 368 -6.25 -44.63 8.67
CA THR A 368 -6.01 -45.96 8.13
C THR A 368 -6.45 -46.10 6.68
N ASP A 369 -5.50 -46.40 5.79
CA ASP A 369 -5.74 -47.24 4.62
C ASP A 369 -4.73 -48.40 4.64
N SER A 370 -5.22 -49.63 4.51
CA SER A 370 -4.45 -50.85 4.71
C SER A 370 -4.62 -51.80 3.52
N GLU A 371 -3.53 -52.08 2.82
CA GLU A 371 -3.37 -53.30 2.03
C GLU A 371 -1.91 -53.77 2.11
N GLU A 372 -1.71 -55.07 2.24
CA GLU A 372 -0.43 -55.71 2.60
C GLU A 372 0.29 -56.24 1.35
N GLU A 373 1.63 -56.20 1.31
CA GLU A 373 2.41 -57.35 0.76
C GLU A 373 3.89 -57.37 1.21
N SER A 374 4.20 -58.30 2.12
CA SER A 374 5.36 -59.22 2.13
C SER A 374 6.81 -58.72 1.98
N ASP A 375 7.55 -58.72 3.10
CA ASP A 375 8.80 -59.49 3.41
C ASP A 375 9.95 -59.72 2.38
N PRO A 376 11.21 -59.99 2.83
CA PRO A 376 11.83 -59.70 4.14
C PRO A 376 13.31 -59.20 4.08
N ASP A 377 13.84 -58.87 5.27
CA ASP A 377 15.23 -58.95 5.77
C ASP A 377 16.37 -59.39 4.82
N TRP A 378 17.45 -58.59 4.73
CA TRP A 378 18.85 -59.08 4.58
C TRP A 378 19.91 -58.08 5.06
N ASP A 379 20.87 -58.58 5.84
CA ASP A 379 22.10 -57.89 6.25
C ASP A 379 23.19 -57.87 5.13
N GLN A 380 24.26 -57.09 5.32
CA GLN A 380 25.39 -56.95 4.36
C GLN A 380 26.31 -58.21 4.31
N PRO A 381 27.40 -58.34 3.47
CA PRO A 381 28.04 -57.37 2.55
C PRO A 381 28.70 -57.89 1.21
N LYS A 382 29.02 -56.96 0.27
CA LYS A 382 30.22 -56.94 -0.65
C LYS A 382 30.36 -58.08 -1.74
N VAL A 383 30.98 -57.93 -2.95
CA VAL A 383 31.74 -56.86 -3.66
C VAL A 383 31.92 -57.18 -5.18
N ILE A 384 32.04 -56.16 -6.07
CA ILE A 384 32.66 -56.16 -7.45
C ILE A 384 32.00 -57.08 -8.54
N GLU A 385 31.77 -56.75 -9.82
CA GLU A 385 31.83 -55.55 -10.72
C GLU A 385 30.95 -55.88 -11.98
N MET A 386 30.87 -55.26 -13.19
CA MET A 386 31.47 -54.17 -14.02
C MET A 386 30.42 -53.84 -15.16
N PRO A 387 30.64 -53.08 -16.27
CA PRO A 387 31.79 -52.29 -16.72
C PRO A 387 31.52 -50.82 -17.18
N SER A 388 32.57 -49.99 -17.04
CA SER A 388 33.04 -48.95 -17.97
C SER A 388 32.08 -47.96 -18.67
N ARG A 389 32.16 -46.67 -18.26
CA ARG A 389 32.43 -45.56 -19.20
C ARG A 389 33.23 -44.41 -18.57
N THR A 390 34.07 -43.82 -19.42
CA THR A 390 35.18 -42.87 -19.21
C THR A 390 35.00 -41.78 -18.14
N THR A 391 36.05 -41.53 -17.36
CA THR A 391 36.19 -40.38 -16.45
C THR A 391 36.56 -39.07 -17.18
N SER A 392 35.98 -37.95 -16.76
CA SER A 392 36.61 -36.61 -16.86
C SER A 392 36.58 -35.94 -15.48
N SER A 393 37.45 -34.95 -15.27
CA SER A 393 37.69 -34.33 -13.97
C SER A 393 36.74 -33.17 -13.66
N LEU A 394 36.52 -32.87 -12.38
CA LEU A 394 35.69 -31.77 -11.88
C LEU A 394 36.31 -30.36 -12.07
N LEU A 395 37.01 -30.14 -13.20
CA LEU A 395 37.60 -28.85 -13.60
C LEU A 395 37.02 -28.29 -14.91
N GLU A 396 36.05 -28.98 -15.53
CA GLU A 396 35.41 -28.57 -16.80
C GLU A 396 33.93 -28.14 -16.64
N SER A 397 33.47 -27.85 -15.41
CA SER A 397 32.13 -27.29 -15.19
C SER A 397 32.08 -25.79 -15.47
N ARG A 398 31.07 -25.35 -16.24
CA ARG A 398 30.90 -23.95 -16.71
C ARG A 398 30.69 -22.90 -15.62
N TRP A 399 30.51 -23.30 -14.36
CA TRP A 399 30.24 -22.42 -13.23
C TRP A 399 31.33 -22.43 -12.14
N ALA A 400 32.48 -23.08 -12.40
CA ALA A 400 33.62 -23.05 -11.48
C ALA A 400 34.36 -21.70 -11.55
N PRO A 401 34.53 -20.95 -10.43
CA PRO A 401 35.33 -19.72 -10.42
C PRO A 401 36.81 -20.02 -10.72
N ARG A 402 37.44 -19.23 -11.60
CA ARG A 402 38.90 -19.25 -11.76
C ARG A 402 39.57 -18.42 -10.66
N PRO A 403 40.74 -18.85 -10.15
CA PRO A 403 41.55 -18.00 -9.27
C PRO A 403 42.11 -16.80 -10.04
N GLU A 404 42.22 -15.65 -9.36
CA GLU A 404 42.84 -14.45 -9.92
C GLU A 404 44.37 -14.58 -10.00
N GLU A 405 44.97 -14.05 -11.08
CA GLU A 405 46.40 -13.77 -11.14
C GLU A 405 46.64 -12.28 -11.41
N THR A 406 47.76 -11.74 -10.91
CA THR A 406 47.84 -10.33 -10.51
C THR A 406 48.44 -9.38 -11.56
N LYS A 407 48.04 -8.08 -11.48
CA LYS A 407 48.58 -6.90 -12.21
C LYS A 407 47.95 -6.72 -13.60
N ARG A 408 47.83 -5.51 -14.19
CA ARG A 408 48.53 -4.22 -13.94
C ARG A 408 47.63 -3.03 -14.36
N SER A 409 48.04 -1.79 -14.05
CA SER A 409 47.25 -0.57 -14.27
C SER A 409 47.52 0.16 -15.61
N SER A 410 46.47 0.64 -16.29
CA SER A 410 46.57 1.62 -17.40
C SER A 410 45.27 2.41 -17.68
N SER A 411 45.26 3.66 -17.21
CA SER A 411 44.54 4.87 -17.67
C SER A 411 43.44 4.84 -18.77
N THR A 412 42.27 5.40 -18.42
CA THR A 412 41.33 6.29 -19.20
C THR A 412 40.55 5.77 -20.44
N PRO A 413 39.39 6.38 -20.82
CA PRO A 413 38.57 7.40 -20.13
C PRO A 413 37.05 7.08 -20.00
N ARG A 414 36.56 7.08 -18.76
CA ARG A 414 35.26 7.65 -18.29
C ARG A 414 34.07 7.70 -19.28
N GLY A 415 33.28 6.62 -19.35
CA GLY A 415 31.85 6.69 -19.72
C GLY A 415 30.98 7.01 -18.50
N GLN A 416 29.95 7.85 -18.63
CA GLN A 416 29.04 8.22 -17.55
C GLN A 416 27.79 7.34 -17.51
N ASN A 417 27.91 6.14 -16.92
CA ASN A 417 26.72 5.36 -16.55
C ASN A 417 26.14 5.91 -15.23
N HIS A 418 24.97 6.53 -15.30
CA HIS A 418 24.21 6.90 -14.11
C HIS A 418 23.66 5.62 -13.43
N THR A 419 24.23 5.26 -12.29
CA THR A 419 23.75 4.13 -11.47
C THR A 419 22.36 4.45 -10.92
N ARG A 420 21.35 3.69 -11.37
CA ARG A 420 19.93 3.83 -10.98
C ARG A 420 19.77 3.55 -9.48
N GLY A 421 19.10 4.45 -8.77
CA GLY A 421 18.74 4.26 -7.35
C GLY A 421 17.61 3.23 -7.17
N PRO A 422 17.48 2.61 -5.98
CA PRO A 422 16.56 1.49 -5.75
C PRO A 422 15.06 1.84 -5.75
N ASN A 423 14.69 3.13 -5.78
CA ASN A 423 13.30 3.60 -5.61
C ASN A 423 12.69 4.15 -6.92
N HIS A 424 12.97 3.51 -8.07
CA HIS A 424 12.44 3.94 -9.36
C HIS A 424 11.69 2.82 -10.08
N PRO A 425 10.41 3.05 -10.47
CA PRO A 425 9.62 2.14 -11.29
C PRO A 425 10.39 1.59 -12.51
N PRO A 426 10.11 0.35 -12.94
CA PRO A 426 10.71 -0.21 -14.15
C PRO A 426 10.25 0.54 -15.41
N PRO A 427 11.09 0.63 -16.47
CA PRO A 427 10.78 1.41 -17.67
C PRO A 427 9.46 1.04 -18.35
N SER A 428 9.08 -0.24 -18.30
CA SER A 428 7.81 -0.75 -18.85
C SER A 428 6.57 -0.24 -18.10
N GLN A 429 6.66 -0.04 -16.77
CA GLN A 429 5.56 0.52 -15.97
C GLN A 429 5.38 2.02 -16.23
N GLU A 430 6.47 2.78 -16.38
CA GLU A 430 6.40 4.19 -16.78
C GLU A 430 5.86 4.35 -18.22
N LEU A 431 6.22 3.44 -19.14
CA LEU A 431 5.65 3.39 -20.49
C LEU A 431 4.14 3.09 -20.46
N ALA A 432 3.68 2.18 -19.59
CA ALA A 432 2.27 1.89 -19.40
C ALA A 432 1.50 3.09 -18.82
N ARG A 433 2.06 3.77 -17.80
CA ARG A 433 1.53 5.02 -17.21
C ARG A 433 1.40 6.11 -18.27
N PHE A 434 2.45 6.32 -19.07
CA PHE A 434 2.42 7.23 -20.23
C PHE A 434 1.30 6.88 -21.22
N MET A 435 1.18 5.61 -21.63
CA MET A 435 0.15 5.19 -22.59
C MET A 435 -1.28 5.35 -22.05
N LYS A 436 -1.53 5.07 -20.76
CA LYS A 436 -2.83 5.36 -20.09
C LYS A 436 -3.17 6.85 -20.18
N ILE A 437 -2.20 7.75 -19.95
CA ILE A 437 -2.42 9.20 -19.99
C ILE A 437 -2.61 9.72 -21.42
N VAL A 438 -1.84 9.25 -22.40
CA VAL A 438 -2.02 9.63 -23.82
C VAL A 438 -3.41 9.21 -24.34
N GLY A 439 -3.93 8.05 -23.89
CA GLY A 439 -5.32 7.66 -24.14
C GLY A 439 -6.32 8.70 -23.62
N ARG A 440 -6.13 9.20 -22.39
CA ARG A 440 -6.98 10.23 -21.78
C ARG A 440 -6.85 11.59 -22.46
N LEU A 441 -5.65 11.98 -22.91
CA LEU A 441 -5.42 13.21 -23.69
C LEU A 441 -6.15 13.14 -25.05
N LYS A 442 -6.09 12.00 -25.74
CA LYS A 442 -6.84 11.80 -27.00
C LYS A 442 -8.36 11.72 -26.77
N TRP A 443 -8.82 11.24 -25.62
CA TRP A 443 -10.24 11.26 -25.23
C TRP A 443 -10.74 12.67 -24.86
N LYS A 444 -9.98 13.48 -24.11
CA LYS A 444 -10.37 14.87 -23.79
C LYS A 444 -10.31 15.81 -25.01
N LEU A 445 -9.51 15.51 -26.04
CA LEU A 445 -9.25 16.43 -27.16
C LEU A 445 -10.51 16.93 -27.91
N PRO A 446 -11.52 16.11 -28.26
CA PRO A 446 -12.72 16.59 -28.96
C PRO A 446 -13.57 17.55 -28.11
N PHE A 447 -13.58 17.38 -26.78
CA PHE A 447 -14.30 18.27 -25.87
C PHE A 447 -13.60 19.62 -25.75
N LEU A 448 -12.26 19.62 -25.67
CA LEU A 448 -11.45 20.84 -25.69
C LEU A 448 -11.60 21.60 -27.02
N ALA A 449 -11.64 20.89 -28.15
CA ALA A 449 -11.86 21.47 -29.47
C ALA A 449 -13.27 22.07 -29.62
N GLU A 450 -14.32 21.42 -29.11
CA GLU A 450 -15.68 21.96 -29.09
C GLU A 450 -15.79 23.18 -28.15
N GLY A 451 -15.11 23.16 -26.99
CA GLY A 451 -14.99 24.31 -26.10
C GLY A 451 -14.31 25.50 -26.79
N TYR A 452 -13.21 25.27 -27.50
CA TYR A 452 -12.54 26.29 -28.32
C TYR A 452 -13.46 26.84 -29.41
N ARG A 453 -14.16 25.95 -30.13
CA ARG A 453 -15.11 26.32 -31.19
C ARG A 453 -16.27 27.17 -30.68
N LEU A 454 -16.78 26.91 -29.47
CA LEU A 454 -17.82 27.71 -28.83
C LEU A 454 -17.28 29.06 -28.33
N ALA A 455 -16.07 29.08 -27.78
CA ALA A 455 -15.38 30.28 -27.30
C ALA A 455 -14.90 31.24 -28.40
N THR A 456 -14.97 30.82 -29.68
CA THR A 456 -14.57 31.60 -30.86
C THR A 456 -15.71 31.87 -31.83
N LEU A 457 -16.96 31.66 -31.41
CA LEU A 457 -18.13 32.01 -32.22
C LEU A 457 -18.32 33.54 -32.30
N PRO A 458 -18.87 34.07 -33.42
CA PRO A 458 -19.34 35.45 -33.48
C PRO A 458 -20.36 35.75 -32.37
N ALA A 459 -20.32 36.96 -31.80
CA ALA A 459 -21.19 37.36 -30.69
C ALA A 459 -22.70 37.27 -31.01
N ASP A 460 -23.10 37.39 -32.29
CA ASP A 460 -24.48 37.23 -32.74
C ASP A 460 -24.98 35.76 -32.79
N SER A 461 -24.14 34.79 -32.40
CA SER A 461 -24.47 33.35 -32.44
C SER A 461 -25.51 32.88 -31.42
N GLY A 462 -25.88 33.72 -30.44
CA GLY A 462 -26.80 33.37 -29.36
C GLY A 462 -26.20 32.47 -28.27
N VAL A 463 -24.90 32.17 -28.35
CA VAL A 463 -24.11 31.52 -27.29
C VAL A 463 -23.50 32.60 -26.40
N ASP A 464 -23.40 32.34 -25.09
CA ASP A 464 -22.59 33.19 -24.20
C ASP A 464 -21.11 32.88 -24.43
N VAL A 465 -20.53 33.58 -25.42
CA VAL A 465 -19.13 33.42 -25.85
C VAL A 465 -18.16 33.76 -24.70
N ALA A 466 -18.51 34.71 -23.83
CA ALA A 466 -17.66 35.07 -22.69
C ALA A 466 -17.64 33.96 -21.62
N HIS A 467 -18.78 33.31 -21.37
CA HIS A 467 -18.84 32.13 -20.51
C HIS A 467 -18.11 30.93 -21.13
N ALA A 468 -18.27 30.71 -22.44
CA ALA A 468 -17.56 29.66 -23.17
C ALA A 468 -16.03 29.86 -23.15
N GLU A 469 -15.56 31.11 -23.30
CA GLU A 469 -14.15 31.48 -23.19
C GLU A 469 -13.58 31.20 -21.80
N ILE A 470 -14.32 31.47 -20.72
CA ILE A 470 -13.91 31.13 -19.35
C ILE A 470 -13.81 29.61 -19.17
N MET A 471 -14.83 28.86 -19.61
CA MET A 471 -14.83 27.39 -19.47
C MET A 471 -13.69 26.74 -20.27
N PHE A 472 -13.49 27.16 -21.52
CA PHE A 472 -12.38 26.67 -22.34
C PHE A 472 -11.00 26.94 -21.69
N LYS A 473 -10.81 28.10 -21.06
CA LYS A 473 -9.55 28.42 -20.35
C LYS A 473 -9.28 27.48 -19.17
N ILE A 474 -10.32 27.08 -18.45
CA ILE A 474 -10.24 26.09 -17.36
C ILE A 474 -9.94 24.70 -17.94
N ASP A 475 -10.69 24.26 -18.95
CA ASP A 475 -10.48 22.97 -19.63
C ASP A 475 -9.05 22.85 -20.19
N PHE A 476 -8.52 23.92 -20.79
CA PHE A 476 -7.15 23.98 -21.31
C PHE A 476 -6.10 23.92 -20.20
N PHE A 477 -6.34 24.57 -19.05
CA PHE A 477 -5.44 24.51 -17.90
C PHE A 477 -5.29 23.07 -17.37
N GLU A 478 -6.40 22.34 -17.26
CA GLU A 478 -6.39 20.92 -16.88
C GLU A 478 -5.74 20.04 -17.95
N TYR A 479 -6.07 20.26 -19.22
CA TYR A 479 -5.53 19.48 -20.34
C TYR A 479 -4.01 19.60 -20.40
N TYR A 480 -3.47 20.80 -20.20
CA TYR A 480 -2.04 21.04 -20.16
C TYR A 480 -1.38 20.41 -18.91
N ALA A 481 -2.05 20.38 -17.75
CA ALA A 481 -1.52 19.68 -16.57
C ALA A 481 -1.43 18.16 -16.80
N LEU A 482 -2.42 17.57 -17.49
CA LEU A 482 -2.42 16.16 -17.89
C LEU A 482 -1.31 15.87 -18.93
N LEU A 483 -1.07 16.80 -19.85
CA LEU A 483 0.03 16.75 -20.83
C LEU A 483 1.40 16.75 -20.15
N GLU A 484 1.62 17.63 -19.16
CA GLU A 484 2.88 17.63 -18.41
C GLU A 484 3.10 16.33 -17.63
N ARG A 485 2.05 15.73 -17.06
CA ARG A 485 2.16 14.42 -16.40
C ARG A 485 2.54 13.31 -17.39
N ALA A 486 2.04 13.33 -18.63
CA ALA A 486 2.50 12.42 -19.68
C ALA A 486 4.01 12.57 -19.93
N ILE A 487 4.50 13.80 -20.10
CA ILE A 487 5.93 14.08 -20.33
C ILE A 487 6.79 13.60 -19.14
N VAL A 488 6.32 13.74 -17.90
CA VAL A 488 7.02 13.24 -16.70
C VAL A 488 7.15 11.71 -16.71
N HIS A 489 6.09 10.96 -17.01
CA HIS A 489 6.19 9.50 -17.11
C HIS A 489 7.07 9.06 -18.30
N LEU A 490 7.02 9.78 -19.42
CA LEU A 490 7.89 9.53 -20.58
C LEU A 490 9.38 9.73 -20.23
N LEU A 491 9.72 10.76 -19.43
CA LEU A 491 11.05 10.95 -18.84
C LEU A 491 11.42 9.82 -17.85
N GLY A 492 10.44 9.32 -17.11
CA GLY A 492 10.56 8.20 -16.17
C GLY A 492 11.06 6.89 -16.82
N VAL A 493 10.65 6.60 -18.06
CA VAL A 493 11.14 5.44 -18.85
C VAL A 493 12.68 5.42 -18.94
N PHE A 494 13.28 6.60 -19.10
CA PHE A 494 14.74 6.78 -19.19
C PHE A 494 15.41 7.00 -17.82
N GLY A 495 14.66 6.95 -16.73
CA GLY A 495 15.15 7.20 -15.36
C GLY A 495 15.45 8.68 -15.07
N VAL A 496 14.92 9.62 -15.87
CA VAL A 496 15.15 11.06 -15.69
C VAL A 496 14.14 11.61 -14.69
N THR A 497 14.62 12.12 -13.55
CA THR A 497 13.76 12.67 -12.49
C THR A 497 13.67 14.19 -12.53
N VAL A 498 12.45 14.71 -12.66
CA VAL A 498 12.15 16.14 -12.48
C VAL A 498 12.06 16.42 -10.98
N THR A 499 13.09 17.04 -10.41
CA THR A 499 13.13 17.37 -8.98
C THR A 499 12.65 18.79 -8.73
N GLY A 500 11.83 19.00 -7.69
CA GLY A 500 11.36 20.34 -7.27
C GLY A 500 12.39 21.17 -6.47
N ALA A 501 13.67 20.78 -6.48
CA ALA A 501 14.70 21.34 -5.61
C ALA A 501 15.41 22.56 -6.21
N ILE A 502 15.89 23.46 -5.34
CA ILE A 502 16.59 24.69 -5.75
C ILE A 502 17.99 24.34 -6.29
N THR A 503 18.23 24.59 -7.58
CA THR A 503 19.58 24.68 -8.15
C THR A 503 20.32 25.85 -7.50
N ARG A 504 21.51 25.59 -6.94
CA ARG A 504 22.33 26.62 -6.27
C ARG A 504 22.98 27.54 -7.31
N SER A 505 22.32 28.64 -7.65
CA SER A 505 22.95 29.79 -8.29
C SER A 505 22.35 31.10 -7.79
N GLN A 506 23.22 32.09 -7.55
CA GLN A 506 22.95 33.44 -7.04
C GLN A 506 22.37 33.52 -5.61
N SER A 507 22.70 34.61 -4.91
CA SER A 507 22.68 34.65 -3.45
C SER A 507 22.06 35.91 -2.86
N THR A 508 20.94 35.77 -2.14
CA THR A 508 20.51 36.69 -1.08
C THR A 508 19.72 35.94 0.01
N PRO A 509 19.98 36.18 1.30
CA PRO A 509 19.16 35.64 2.39
C PRO A 509 18.10 36.65 2.86
N ARG A 510 16.82 36.24 2.95
CA ARG A 510 15.77 36.92 3.73
C ARG A 510 14.60 35.98 4.08
N LEU A 511 13.73 36.45 4.96
CA LEU A 511 12.84 35.64 5.80
C LEU A 511 11.62 35.07 5.06
N GLY A 512 11.15 33.91 5.54
CA GLY A 512 9.76 33.80 6.01
C GLY A 512 8.72 33.14 5.10
N ARG A 513 8.15 32.03 5.61
CA ARG A 513 6.69 31.77 5.63
C ARG A 513 5.92 31.85 4.30
N ASN A 514 6.29 31.02 3.31
CA ASN A 514 5.35 30.32 2.40
C ASN A 514 6.09 29.30 1.51
N ARG A 515 6.24 28.05 1.99
CA ARG A 515 7.09 27.04 1.33
C ARG A 515 6.35 25.85 0.70
N SER A 516 5.07 25.63 1.01
CA SER A 516 4.29 24.50 0.47
C SER A 516 3.84 24.77 -0.98
N ILE A 517 2.91 25.71 -1.18
CA ILE A 517 2.32 26.04 -2.49
C ILE A 517 3.39 26.45 -3.52
N ALA A 518 4.44 27.16 -3.09
CA ALA A 518 5.56 27.57 -3.93
C ALA A 518 6.42 26.40 -4.48
N ALA A 519 6.33 25.20 -3.90
CA ALA A 519 7.03 24.02 -4.40
C ALA A 519 6.35 23.43 -5.64
N MET A 520 5.01 23.28 -5.61
CA MET A 520 4.23 22.79 -6.74
C MET A 520 4.40 23.68 -7.98
N HIS A 521 4.32 25.00 -7.80
CA HIS A 521 4.50 25.97 -8.90
C HIS A 521 5.90 25.93 -9.55
N ARG A 522 6.93 25.39 -8.90
CA ARG A 522 8.28 25.21 -9.49
C ARG A 522 8.48 23.85 -10.14
N TYR A 523 7.72 22.83 -9.76
CA TYR A 523 7.78 21.50 -10.38
C TYR A 523 7.53 21.56 -11.89
N HIS A 524 6.49 22.30 -12.31
CA HIS A 524 6.12 22.49 -13.71
C HIS A 524 7.20 23.19 -14.55
N ALA A 525 7.93 24.17 -14.00
CA ALA A 525 9.00 24.85 -14.75
C ALA A 525 10.13 23.86 -15.09
N ASN A 526 10.49 23.04 -14.11
CA ASN A 526 11.59 22.09 -14.19
C ASN A 526 11.37 20.96 -15.24
N VAL A 527 10.16 20.79 -15.78
CA VAL A 527 9.86 19.85 -16.88
C VAL A 527 10.49 20.33 -18.20
N LEU A 528 10.19 21.55 -18.64
CA LEU A 528 10.79 22.10 -19.87
C LEU A 528 12.30 22.30 -19.70
N ASP A 529 12.74 22.85 -18.56
CA ASP A 529 14.17 22.97 -18.20
C ASP A 529 14.92 21.63 -18.16
N THR A 530 14.22 20.49 -18.16
CA THR A 530 14.81 19.15 -18.24
C THR A 530 14.86 18.65 -19.70
N LEU A 531 13.82 18.91 -20.50
CA LEU A 531 13.81 18.61 -21.94
C LEU A 531 14.86 19.43 -22.72
N GLU A 532 15.07 20.69 -22.33
CA GLU A 532 16.01 21.61 -23.00
C GLU A 532 17.49 21.26 -22.79
N ARG A 533 17.82 20.27 -21.96
CA ARG A 533 19.20 19.82 -21.74
C ARG A 533 19.62 18.88 -22.87
N GLU A 534 20.75 19.14 -23.51
CA GLU A 534 21.36 18.23 -24.50
C GLU A 534 21.59 16.80 -23.95
N SER A 535 21.72 16.65 -22.64
CA SER A 535 21.83 15.35 -21.96
C SER A 535 20.49 14.62 -21.74
N CYS A 536 19.35 15.16 -22.21
CA CYS A 536 18.04 14.54 -22.09
C CYS A 536 17.80 13.58 -23.26
N PRO A 537 17.43 12.31 -23.04
CA PRO A 537 17.11 11.37 -24.12
C PRO A 537 15.94 11.79 -25.02
N LEU A 538 15.11 12.74 -24.58
CA LEU A 538 13.99 13.30 -25.34
C LEU A 538 14.31 14.67 -25.98
N HIS A 539 15.55 15.14 -25.89
CA HIS A 539 15.94 16.48 -26.38
C HIS A 539 15.68 16.67 -27.89
N SER A 540 15.91 15.63 -28.69
CA SER A 540 15.70 15.64 -30.15
C SER A 540 14.25 15.61 -30.60
N VAL A 541 13.29 15.29 -29.71
CA VAL A 541 11.86 15.10 -30.06
C VAL A 541 10.93 16.07 -29.32
N LEU A 542 11.29 16.49 -28.11
CA LEU A 542 10.48 17.37 -27.24
C LEU A 542 11.27 18.59 -26.73
N GLY A 543 12.60 18.55 -26.74
CA GLY A 543 13.48 19.62 -26.23
C GLY A 543 13.96 20.63 -27.29
N THR A 544 13.67 20.39 -28.57
CA THR A 544 14.15 21.18 -29.71
C THR A 544 13.06 21.34 -30.79
N GLY A 545 13.36 22.10 -31.85
CA GLY A 545 12.48 22.24 -33.01
C GLY A 545 11.15 22.94 -32.73
N ASN A 546 10.15 22.68 -33.59
CA ASN A 546 8.82 23.28 -33.48
C ASN A 546 8.08 22.79 -32.23
N VAL A 547 8.19 21.51 -31.90
CA VAL A 547 7.52 20.87 -30.75
C VAL A 547 7.82 21.59 -29.44
N ARG A 548 9.10 21.91 -29.17
CA ARG A 548 9.50 22.70 -27.98
C ARG A 548 8.81 24.07 -27.95
N GLU A 549 8.74 24.75 -29.09
CA GLU A 549 8.13 26.08 -29.19
C GLU A 549 6.61 26.03 -28.98
N GLN A 550 5.92 24.99 -29.46
CA GLN A 550 4.49 24.81 -29.17
C GLN A 550 4.24 24.40 -27.71
N LEU A 551 5.10 23.54 -27.12
CA LEU A 551 5.08 23.23 -25.67
C LEU A 551 5.27 24.49 -24.81
N ARG A 552 6.17 25.40 -25.22
CA ARG A 552 6.43 26.68 -24.56
C ARG A 552 5.22 27.60 -24.65
N LYS A 553 4.65 27.81 -25.84
CA LYS A 553 3.40 28.59 -26.03
C LYS A 553 2.26 28.04 -25.18
N ALA A 554 2.02 26.73 -25.23
CA ALA A 554 0.97 26.08 -24.43
C ALA A 554 1.18 26.29 -22.91
N LYS A 555 2.44 26.32 -22.44
CA LYS A 555 2.79 26.67 -21.06
C LYS A 555 2.47 28.12 -20.70
N GLU A 556 2.81 29.03 -21.60
CA GLU A 556 2.56 30.47 -21.46
C GLU A 556 1.05 30.73 -21.40
N LEU A 557 0.26 30.11 -22.28
CA LEU A 557 -1.20 30.14 -22.25
C LEU A 557 -1.78 29.58 -20.94
N ARG A 558 -1.37 28.37 -20.52
CA ARG A 558 -1.83 27.77 -19.26
C ARG A 558 -1.50 28.64 -18.04
N ASN A 559 -0.32 29.26 -18.02
CA ASN A 559 0.07 30.14 -16.91
C ASN A 559 -0.71 31.46 -16.95
N ARG A 560 -1.01 32.00 -18.13
CA ARG A 560 -1.84 33.20 -18.34
C ARG A 560 -3.28 32.99 -17.89
N TRP A 561 -3.81 31.78 -18.00
CA TRP A 561 -5.20 31.44 -17.70
C TRP A 561 -5.41 30.71 -16.36
N LYS A 562 -4.36 30.64 -15.53
CA LYS A 562 -4.40 30.07 -14.17
C LYS A 562 -5.48 30.65 -13.25
N THR A 563 -5.95 31.86 -13.54
CA THR A 563 -6.92 32.64 -12.75
C THR A 563 -8.10 33.14 -13.60
N ALA A 564 -8.48 32.39 -14.64
CA ALA A 564 -9.54 32.77 -15.58
C ALA A 564 -10.96 32.73 -14.97
N ASP A 565 -11.09 32.12 -13.79
CA ASP A 565 -12.28 31.92 -12.97
C ASP A 565 -12.50 33.00 -11.90
N MET A 566 -11.45 33.71 -11.49
CA MET A 566 -11.50 34.72 -10.42
C MET A 566 -12.45 35.88 -10.74
N SER A 567 -13.23 36.31 -9.74
CA SER A 567 -14.10 37.48 -9.91
C SER A 567 -13.30 38.78 -9.94
N LYS A 568 -13.89 39.84 -10.53
CA LYS A 568 -13.26 41.17 -10.61
C LYS A 568 -12.90 41.73 -9.22
N GLU A 569 -13.72 41.45 -8.21
CA GLU A 569 -13.48 41.88 -6.83
C GLU A 569 -12.36 41.12 -6.11
N GLU A 570 -11.91 39.99 -6.66
CA GLU A 570 -10.78 39.21 -6.15
C GLU A 570 -9.49 39.57 -6.89
N ALA A 571 -9.58 39.76 -8.22
CA ALA A 571 -8.48 40.27 -9.04
C ALA A 571 -7.98 41.65 -8.57
N GLU A 572 -8.88 42.53 -8.11
CA GLU A 572 -8.51 43.84 -7.53
C GLU A 572 -7.87 43.76 -6.13
N LYS A 573 -7.96 42.61 -5.43
CA LYS A 573 -7.39 42.41 -4.09
C LYS A 573 -5.99 41.78 -4.09
N ASP A 574 -5.58 41.07 -5.14
CA ASP A 574 -4.22 40.52 -5.20
C ASP A 574 -3.18 41.57 -5.62
N SER A 575 -2.51 42.13 -4.62
CA SER A 575 -1.39 43.07 -4.76
C SER A 575 -0.18 42.57 -5.58
N PHE A 576 -0.12 41.29 -5.97
CA PHE A 576 0.90 40.75 -6.88
C PHE A 576 0.48 40.75 -8.36
N HIS A 577 -0.78 41.02 -8.69
CA HIS A 577 -1.26 40.96 -10.05
C HIS A 577 -0.77 42.17 -10.87
N ARG A 578 0.12 41.93 -11.83
CA ARG A 578 0.48 42.95 -12.83
C ARG A 578 -0.63 43.05 -13.87
N PRO A 579 -1.05 44.26 -14.30
CA PRO A 579 -1.86 44.41 -15.50
C PRO A 579 -1.00 44.07 -16.71
N GLU A 580 -1.11 42.84 -17.22
CA GLU A 580 -0.34 42.40 -18.39
C GLU A 580 -0.88 43.01 -19.69
N GLU A 581 0.05 43.41 -20.55
CA GLU A 581 -0.23 44.16 -21.77
C GLU A 581 -0.95 43.29 -22.83
N SER A 582 -1.89 43.91 -23.55
CA SER A 582 -2.58 43.39 -24.74
C SER A 582 -2.81 41.88 -24.78
N ALA A 583 -3.94 41.42 -24.23
CA ALA A 583 -4.46 40.11 -24.58
C ALA A 583 -4.77 40.08 -26.09
N MET A 584 -4.12 39.17 -26.84
CA MET A 584 -4.58 38.84 -28.18
C MET A 584 -5.87 38.01 -28.04
N PRO A 585 -6.86 38.18 -28.94
CA PRO A 585 -8.11 37.44 -28.89
C PRO A 585 -7.88 35.92 -28.95
N LEU A 586 -8.81 35.12 -28.41
CA LEU A 586 -8.66 33.66 -28.33
C LEU A 586 -8.51 33.04 -29.73
N GLU A 587 -9.21 33.61 -30.72
CA GLU A 587 -9.21 33.30 -32.15
C GLU A 587 -7.82 33.46 -32.82
N SER A 588 -6.87 34.14 -32.17
CA SER A 588 -5.51 34.34 -32.69
C SER A 588 -4.57 33.15 -32.43
N TYR A 589 -5.01 32.17 -31.63
CA TYR A 589 -4.20 31.01 -31.25
C TYR A 589 -4.62 29.76 -32.04
N ASP A 590 -3.72 29.24 -32.87
CA ASP A 590 -3.93 27.99 -33.60
C ASP A 590 -3.71 26.78 -32.67
N PHE A 591 -4.75 26.45 -31.89
CA PHE A 591 -4.73 25.31 -30.96
C PHE A 591 -4.58 23.96 -31.67
N ASP A 592 -5.16 23.80 -32.86
CA ASP A 592 -5.06 22.56 -33.62
C ASP A 592 -3.60 22.31 -34.05
N HIS A 593 -2.88 23.33 -34.51
CA HIS A 593 -1.44 23.27 -34.77
C HIS A 593 -0.63 23.05 -33.48
N ILE A 594 -0.88 23.83 -32.42
CA ILE A 594 -0.17 23.71 -31.13
C ILE A 594 -0.25 22.28 -30.60
N LEU A 595 -1.47 21.70 -30.55
CA LEU A 595 -1.68 20.37 -29.99
C LEU A 595 -1.21 19.26 -30.94
N SER A 596 -1.35 19.42 -32.26
CA SER A 596 -0.89 18.43 -33.24
C SER A 596 0.64 18.27 -33.22
N GLU A 597 1.40 19.36 -33.20
CA GLU A 597 2.87 19.32 -33.10
C GLU A 597 3.33 18.68 -31.78
N ILE A 598 2.63 18.98 -30.68
CA ILE A 598 2.86 18.35 -29.37
C ILE A 598 2.61 16.84 -29.47
N PHE A 599 1.51 16.40 -30.09
CA PHE A 599 1.22 14.97 -30.26
C PHE A 599 2.25 14.25 -31.14
N VAL A 600 2.77 14.88 -32.20
CA VAL A 600 3.88 14.31 -32.99
C VAL A 600 5.10 14.05 -32.11
N GLY A 601 5.52 15.02 -31.30
CA GLY A 601 6.64 14.82 -30.36
C GLY A 601 6.40 13.77 -29.27
N LEU A 602 5.14 13.58 -28.85
CA LEU A 602 4.77 12.48 -27.94
C LEU A 602 4.82 11.10 -28.63
N GLU A 603 4.51 11.01 -29.93
CA GLU A 603 4.55 9.76 -30.69
C GLU A 603 5.98 9.37 -31.10
N ASP A 604 6.82 10.33 -31.46
CA ASP A 604 8.27 10.13 -31.62
C ASP A 604 8.92 9.74 -30.28
N GLY A 605 8.54 10.42 -29.19
CA GLY A 605 8.96 10.06 -27.84
C GLY A 605 8.53 8.65 -27.41
N LEU A 606 7.31 8.22 -27.80
CA LEU A 606 6.82 6.85 -27.59
C LEU A 606 7.65 5.81 -28.35
N ALA A 607 8.11 6.12 -29.57
CA ALA A 607 8.99 5.24 -30.32
C ALA A 607 10.34 5.02 -29.60
N LEU A 608 10.97 6.11 -29.14
CA LEU A 608 12.21 6.05 -28.34
C LEU A 608 12.01 5.29 -27.01
N ALA A 609 10.89 5.53 -26.33
CA ALA A 609 10.56 4.87 -25.07
C ALA A 609 10.35 3.36 -25.24
N ARG A 610 9.69 2.93 -26.32
CA ARG A 610 9.54 1.50 -26.67
C ARG A 610 10.87 0.84 -27.00
N GLU A 611 11.76 1.52 -27.72
CA GLU A 611 13.10 1.00 -27.98
C GLU A 611 13.90 0.85 -26.67
N GLN A 612 13.81 1.83 -25.76
CA GLN A 612 14.48 1.79 -24.47
C GLN A 612 13.96 0.65 -23.57
N VAL A 613 12.65 0.39 -23.55
CA VAL A 613 12.07 -0.75 -22.84
C VAL A 613 12.59 -2.07 -23.43
N ALA A 614 12.51 -2.24 -24.75
CA ALA A 614 13.00 -3.45 -25.41
C ALA A 614 14.50 -3.69 -25.19
N ARG A 615 15.33 -2.63 -25.13
CA ARG A 615 16.76 -2.73 -24.80
C ARG A 615 17.00 -3.20 -23.36
N VAL A 616 16.16 -2.78 -22.40
CA VAL A 616 16.26 -3.18 -20.99
C VAL A 616 15.78 -4.62 -20.80
N GLU A 617 14.67 -5.00 -21.43
CA GLU A 617 14.10 -6.35 -21.34
C GLU A 617 15.01 -7.40 -22.00
N ASN A 618 15.57 -7.14 -23.19
CA ASN A 618 16.56 -8.03 -23.81
C ASN A 618 17.90 -8.12 -23.03
N GLY A 619 18.17 -7.17 -22.12
CA GLY A 619 19.31 -7.22 -21.20
C GLY A 619 19.03 -7.92 -19.86
N THR A 620 17.77 -8.22 -19.54
CA THR A 620 17.34 -8.64 -18.19
C THR A 620 16.43 -9.86 -18.27
N GLY A 621 17.02 -11.07 -18.24
CA GLY A 621 16.27 -12.32 -18.16
C GLY A 621 15.47 -12.43 -16.86
N ASN A 622 14.26 -12.98 -16.97
CA ASN A 622 13.20 -13.08 -15.93
C ASN A 622 12.61 -11.75 -15.47
N ALA A 623 11.39 -11.48 -15.93
CA ALA A 623 10.42 -10.63 -15.24
C ALA A 623 9.34 -11.51 -14.60
N LEU A 624 8.84 -11.15 -13.41
CA LEU A 624 7.49 -11.45 -12.91
C LEU A 624 7.21 -10.69 -11.59
N SER A 625 5.93 -10.61 -11.22
CA SER A 625 5.35 -10.01 -9.99
C SER A 625 5.78 -8.57 -9.65
N GLY A 626 4.86 -7.61 -9.85
CA GLY A 626 5.08 -6.20 -9.48
C GLY A 626 4.02 -5.22 -9.99
N ASP A 627 2.74 -5.59 -9.98
CA ASP A 627 1.64 -4.76 -10.50
C ASP A 627 0.46 -4.70 -9.52
N SER A 628 0.09 -3.48 -9.11
CA SER A 628 -1.02 -3.13 -8.18
C SER A 628 -1.00 -1.62 -7.86
N GLU A 629 0.19 -1.05 -7.67
CA GLU A 629 0.37 0.34 -7.20
C GLU A 629 -0.15 1.41 -8.20
N ALA A 630 -0.14 1.12 -9.50
CA ALA A 630 -0.38 2.11 -10.56
C ALA A 630 -1.87 2.37 -10.92
N ASP A 631 -2.83 1.64 -10.33
CA ASP A 631 -4.27 1.86 -10.55
C ASP A 631 -4.95 2.62 -9.39
N TRP A 632 -4.32 2.69 -8.22
CA TRP A 632 -4.82 3.44 -7.07
C TRP A 632 -4.78 4.95 -7.24
N ASP A 633 -3.68 5.47 -7.81
CA ASP A 633 -3.53 6.87 -8.20
C ASP A 633 -4.77 7.35 -8.97
N PHE A 634 -5.39 6.51 -9.81
CA PHE A 634 -6.58 6.91 -10.55
C PHE A 634 -7.82 7.12 -9.66
N ILE A 635 -8.16 6.19 -8.76
CA ILE A 635 -9.33 6.36 -7.88
C ILE A 635 -9.15 7.59 -7.00
N VAL A 636 -7.93 7.83 -6.51
CA VAL A 636 -7.65 8.93 -5.60
C VAL A 636 -7.44 10.26 -6.32
N ASP A 637 -6.77 10.32 -7.48
CA ASP A 637 -6.71 11.53 -8.33
C ASP A 637 -8.10 11.95 -8.84
N ALA A 638 -9.00 11.00 -9.10
CA ALA A 638 -10.38 11.29 -9.48
C ALA A 638 -11.22 11.88 -8.33
N MET A 639 -10.75 11.76 -7.08
CA MET A 639 -11.29 12.41 -5.89
C MET A 639 -10.50 13.68 -5.52
N ASP A 640 -9.17 13.70 -5.71
CA ASP A 640 -8.27 14.85 -5.45
C ASP A 640 -8.35 15.95 -6.52
N TRP A 641 -9.32 15.87 -7.43
CA TRP A 641 -9.84 17.01 -8.18
C TRP A 641 -10.53 18.04 -7.24
N GLU A 642 -10.88 17.66 -6.00
CA GLU A 642 -11.50 18.50 -4.96
C GLU A 642 -10.50 19.41 -4.22
N ALA A 643 -9.73 20.22 -4.96
CA ALA A 643 -8.75 21.17 -4.40
C ALA A 643 -8.62 22.53 -5.12
N VAL A 644 -9.60 22.90 -5.95
CA VAL A 644 -9.87 24.29 -6.41
C VAL A 644 -11.38 24.53 -6.38
#